data_AF-A0A1W9UCC6-F1
#
_entry.id   AF-A0A1W9UCC6-F1
#
_cell.length_a   1.000
_cell.length_b   1.000
_cell.length_c   1.000
_cell.angle_alpha   90.00
_cell.angle_beta   90.00
_cell.angle_gamma   90.00
#
_symmetry.space_group_name_H-M   'P 1'
#
loop_
_entity.id
_entity.type
_entity.pdbx_description
1 polymer ?
#
loop_
_entity_poly.entity_id
_entity_poly.type
_entity_poly.pdbx_seq_one_letter_code
_entity_poly.pdbx_strand_id
1 'polypeptide(L)'
;MIPQKLSLTNFMCYRQAGLDFAGIHVACLAGANGAGKSALLDAITWALWGKSRARRDDELIHLGENEMTVEFTFGLGEQTYRVLRRRKAGKRGSTLLDFQVRDGKRYHSLAESGVRATQAKIERVLQLDYETFVNSAFLRQGRADEFTIKTAAERKRVLGDILGLDRWTVYEECVKEQQRAIQVEADALELRLQEIKAELAQRPKYETELQSAQKAVEELSTALQEAQTAYQQIETARTELRHTASQITATANRIVQAEQELTALAKERAVHEEQLAEHKNLLSQADEIESGHAAYQQAIEQERALGDKLSQSVELNERRMALEAQISEARRQIETECEVAAQRATELESRLPTKTLLAKHERVRAQLAHLAQLAESQETARDDVARIAEKRAELRTRNKSLRAEMDALKDKIDQLEQAEAECPLCAQPLTDEHRLRLLDQLRTKGHGKGDAYRANLTATEELAEKAQALKDQIGEGDQLLYDLPTLQRQEAAIIERLAQGQRAAEELGTIQAELAAIEQRLAAQDYASEAQAELAQVLAQAEELGYEFAAHKAARQAVAAGQPFAEQKTRLSAAQIGVEKEQTSLERLEKGIQRVQKRMESEQAHRAELEQKADKLRKQLEKAPVVEAELQRMRGEEAAARQRLGAAQQRLEACKVLERQQAHKQKRRDELVAKKSIYDELRTAFGVRGVPAMVIEAAVPEIEAGANQLLARMTDGRMHMRFDTQRETLASETRETLEIKIADELGTREYSLYSGGEAFRVNFAIRVALSKLLARRAGAQLQTLVIDEGFGTQDVQGRERLVEAINAIQDDFARVLVITHIDELKDAFPARIEVTRTPQGSAVEVV
;
A
#
# COMPACT_ATOMS: atom_id res chain seq x y z
N MET A 1 53.46 19.75 41.30
CA MET A 1 53.25 21.07 41.87
C MET A 1 54.52 21.48 42.57
N ILE A 2 55.35 22.19 41.81
CA ILE A 2 56.55 22.89 42.22
C ILE A 2 56.28 24.38 41.94
N PRO A 3 56.19 25.28 42.93
CA PRO A 3 56.05 26.71 42.69
C PRO A 3 57.09 27.23 41.68
N GLN A 4 56.76 28.21 40.86
CA GLN A 4 57.73 28.85 39.96
C GLN A 4 57.69 30.34 40.15
N LYS A 5 56.49 30.94 40.13
CA LYS A 5 56.32 32.38 40.32
C LYS A 5 55.01 32.67 41.01
N LEU A 6 55.02 33.63 41.93
CA LEU A 6 53.84 34.21 42.57
C LEU A 6 53.82 35.70 42.29
N SER A 7 52.67 36.25 41.92
CA SER A 7 52.48 37.68 41.73
C SER A 7 51.16 38.11 42.36
N LEU A 8 51.24 39.13 43.21
CA LEU A 8 50.15 39.63 44.05
C LEU A 8 49.87 41.09 43.70
N THR A 9 48.59 41.41 43.60
CA THR A 9 48.10 42.79 43.48
C THR A 9 46.96 42.98 44.46
N ASN A 10 47.09 43.96 45.36
CA ASN A 10 46.11 44.31 46.39
C ASN A 10 45.65 43.13 47.27
N PHE A 11 46.57 42.22 47.63
CA PHE A 11 46.27 41.04 48.44
C PHE A 11 46.73 41.24 49.90
N MET A 12 45.78 41.33 50.83
CA MET A 12 45.98 41.52 52.26
C MET A 12 46.90 42.69 52.61
N CYS A 13 48.16 42.43 52.95
CA CYS A 13 49.17 43.43 53.27
C CYS A 13 50.02 43.85 52.07
N TYR A 14 49.93 43.15 50.94
CA TYR A 14 50.70 43.40 49.72
C TYR A 14 49.88 44.25 48.73
N ARG A 15 50.34 45.46 48.42
CA ARG A 15 49.81 46.25 47.28
C ARG A 15 50.28 45.70 45.95
N GLN A 16 51.57 45.44 45.85
CA GLN A 16 52.19 44.79 44.70
C GLN A 16 53.39 43.99 45.20
N ALA A 17 53.43 42.70 44.90
CA ALA A 17 54.54 41.84 45.28
C ALA A 17 54.75 40.74 44.24
N GLY A 18 55.99 40.43 43.93
CA GLY A 18 56.38 39.34 43.05
C GLY A 18 57.44 38.48 43.72
N LEU A 19 57.26 37.16 43.70
CA LEU A 19 58.20 36.20 44.25
C LEU A 19 58.54 35.17 43.18
N ASP A 20 59.81 35.12 42.80
CA ASP A 20 60.35 34.10 41.90
C ASP A 20 60.96 32.98 42.75
N PHE A 21 60.53 31.74 42.50
CA PHE A 21 61.02 30.57 43.21
C PHE A 21 62.10 29.82 42.40
N ALA A 22 62.47 30.29 41.22
CA ALA A 22 63.51 29.69 40.40
C ALA A 22 64.84 29.60 41.16
N GLY A 23 65.48 28.43 41.13
CA GLY A 23 66.73 28.16 41.86
C GLY A 23 66.59 27.94 43.37
N ILE A 24 65.40 28.15 43.95
CA ILE A 24 65.16 27.91 45.37
C ILE A 24 64.72 26.46 45.60
N HIS A 25 65.58 25.68 46.26
CA HIS A 25 65.27 24.31 46.71
C HIS A 25 64.77 24.29 48.15
N VAL A 26 65.54 24.85 49.09
CA VAL A 26 65.12 25.06 50.49
C VAL A 26 65.21 26.54 50.82
N ALA A 27 64.14 27.15 51.34
CA ALA A 27 64.16 28.54 51.77
C ALA A 27 63.45 28.79 53.10
N CYS A 28 64.01 29.73 53.85
CA CYS A 28 63.38 30.30 55.04
C CYS A 28 62.62 31.59 54.70
N LEU A 29 61.30 31.60 54.92
CA LEU A 29 60.48 32.81 54.86
C LEU A 29 60.54 33.53 56.22
N ALA A 30 61.29 34.63 56.24
CA ALA A 30 61.65 35.40 57.43
C ALA A 30 60.98 36.80 57.45
N GLY A 31 60.67 37.30 58.64
CA GLY A 31 60.08 38.64 58.82
C GLY A 31 59.42 38.81 60.18
N ALA A 32 59.15 40.04 60.60
CA ALA A 32 58.51 40.32 61.88
C ALA A 32 57.10 39.68 61.98
N ASN A 33 56.59 39.51 63.20
CA ASN A 33 55.21 39.07 63.39
C ASN A 33 54.23 40.09 62.80
N GLY A 34 53.26 39.61 62.03
CA GLY A 34 52.33 40.46 61.28
C GLY A 34 52.91 41.12 60.03
N ALA A 35 54.14 40.81 59.60
CA ALA A 35 54.74 41.38 58.38
C ALA A 35 54.11 40.86 57.07
N GLY A 36 53.33 39.77 57.11
CA GLY A 36 52.67 39.22 55.92
C GLY A 36 53.19 37.88 55.40
N LYS A 37 54.04 37.18 56.16
CA LYS A 37 54.62 35.87 55.78
C LYS A 37 53.57 34.86 55.32
N SER A 38 52.64 34.50 56.22
CA SER A 38 51.61 33.51 55.95
C SER A 38 50.57 33.98 54.92
N ALA A 39 50.51 35.29 54.60
CA ALA A 39 49.65 35.79 53.52
C ALA A 39 50.16 35.37 52.13
N LEU A 40 51.48 35.14 51.95
CA LEU A 40 52.01 34.57 50.70
C LEU A 40 51.51 33.15 50.45
N LEU A 41 51.42 32.34 51.52
CA LEU A 41 50.88 30.98 51.42
C LEU A 41 49.37 30.98 51.22
N ASP A 42 48.64 31.85 51.92
CA ASP A 42 47.22 32.04 51.68
C ASP A 42 46.93 32.44 50.23
N ALA A 43 47.83 33.21 49.60
CA ALA A 43 47.68 33.53 48.18
C ALA A 43 47.81 32.29 47.28
N ILE A 44 48.76 31.39 47.56
CA ILE A 44 48.93 30.14 46.81
C ILE A 44 47.71 29.23 47.00
N THR A 45 47.28 29.02 48.25
CA THR A 45 46.12 28.15 48.54
C THR A 45 44.82 28.73 47.98
N TRP A 46 44.67 30.05 48.02
CA TRP A 46 43.51 30.72 47.45
C TRP A 46 43.52 30.66 45.92
N ALA A 47 44.68 30.81 45.26
CA ALA A 47 44.78 30.67 43.82
C ALA A 47 44.34 29.26 43.36
N LEU A 48 44.89 28.21 43.96
CA LEU A 48 44.66 26.81 43.57
C LEU A 48 43.28 26.27 43.98
N TRP A 49 42.87 26.48 45.23
CA TRP A 49 41.64 25.87 45.78
C TRP A 49 40.53 26.87 46.11
N GLY A 50 40.78 28.17 46.03
CA GLY A 50 39.83 29.19 46.50
C GLY A 50 39.60 29.15 48.00
N LYS A 51 40.57 28.63 48.75
CA LYS A 51 40.53 28.48 50.21
C LYS A 51 41.65 29.28 50.83
N SER A 52 41.36 29.98 51.93
CA SER A 52 42.34 30.75 52.70
C SER A 52 41.96 30.71 54.19
N ARG A 53 42.72 31.44 55.02
CA ARG A 53 42.36 31.69 56.43
C ARG A 53 41.18 32.63 56.63
N ALA A 54 40.82 33.46 55.64
CA ALA A 54 39.71 34.41 55.75
C ALA A 54 38.35 33.71 55.65
N ARG A 55 37.31 34.28 56.28
CA ARG A 55 35.95 33.72 56.20
C ARG A 55 35.27 34.10 54.89
N ARG A 56 35.61 35.26 54.34
CA ARG A 56 35.10 35.75 53.04
C ARG A 56 36.26 36.19 52.16
N ASP A 57 36.17 35.91 50.87
CA ASP A 57 37.19 36.33 49.88
C ASP A 57 37.41 37.85 49.87
N ASP A 58 36.37 38.65 50.16
CA ASP A 58 36.46 40.12 50.18
C ASP A 58 37.39 40.62 51.30
N GLU A 59 37.59 39.83 52.37
CA GLU A 59 38.50 40.16 53.48
C GLU A 59 39.98 39.98 53.09
N LEU A 60 40.26 39.34 51.95
CA LEU A 60 41.61 39.19 51.42
C LEU A 60 42.03 40.42 50.59
N ILE A 61 41.12 41.32 50.23
CA ILE A 61 41.46 42.53 49.47
C ILE A 61 42.17 43.52 50.39
N HIS A 62 43.24 44.14 49.90
CA HIS A 62 43.98 45.14 50.65
C HIS A 62 43.06 46.30 51.07
N LEU A 63 43.22 46.76 52.32
CA LEU A 63 42.37 47.80 52.89
C LEU A 63 42.43 49.09 52.05
N GLY A 64 41.26 49.54 51.60
CA GLY A 64 41.11 50.72 50.74
C GLY A 64 40.97 50.40 49.24
N GLU A 65 41.17 49.15 48.84
CA GLU A 65 41.06 48.69 47.45
C GLU A 65 39.74 47.92 47.21
N ASN A 66 39.31 47.85 45.95
CA ASN A 66 38.05 47.18 45.55
C ASN A 66 38.27 45.88 44.78
N GLU A 67 39.50 45.56 44.43
CA GLU A 67 39.85 44.32 43.74
C GLU A 67 41.25 43.84 44.10
N MET A 68 41.45 42.52 43.99
CA MET A 68 42.74 41.87 44.17
C MET A 68 42.96 40.83 43.06
N THR A 69 44.22 40.57 42.73
CA THR A 69 44.61 39.51 41.79
C THR A 69 45.77 38.71 42.36
N VAL A 70 45.67 37.38 42.23
CA VAL A 70 46.77 36.44 42.50
C VAL A 70 47.05 35.66 41.23
N GLU A 71 48.28 35.74 40.75
CA GLU A 71 48.81 34.93 39.65
C GLU A 71 49.86 33.97 40.21
N PHE A 72 49.62 32.67 40.04
CA PHE A 72 50.50 31.62 40.53
C PHE A 72 50.88 30.67 39.40
N THR A 73 52.19 30.53 39.16
CA THR A 73 52.77 29.62 38.15
C THR A 73 53.47 28.47 38.86
N PHE A 74 53.23 27.24 38.42
CA PHE A 74 53.82 26.04 39.00
C PHE A 74 54.09 24.95 37.95
N GLY A 75 55.06 24.09 38.23
CA GLY A 75 55.34 22.88 37.45
C GLY A 75 54.55 21.67 37.98
N LEU A 76 54.06 20.84 37.07
CA LEU A 76 53.46 19.53 37.36
C LEU A 76 53.81 18.58 36.21
N GLY A 77 54.63 17.57 36.49
CA GLY A 77 55.28 16.76 35.47
C GLY A 77 56.27 17.60 34.65
N GLU A 78 56.26 17.39 33.34
CA GLU A 78 57.01 18.19 32.38
C GLU A 78 56.28 19.48 32.00
N GLN A 79 55.07 19.70 32.51
CA GLN A 79 54.20 20.81 32.12
C GLN A 79 54.27 21.97 33.13
N THR A 80 54.18 23.19 32.63
CA THR A 80 54.05 24.41 33.45
C THR A 80 52.62 24.90 33.36
N TYR A 81 52.02 25.15 34.52
CA TYR A 81 50.66 25.68 34.65
C TYR A 81 50.67 27.06 35.29
N ARG A 82 49.64 27.85 34.97
CA ARG A 82 49.39 29.16 35.56
C ARG A 82 47.93 29.28 35.98
N VAL A 83 47.70 29.74 37.20
CA VAL A 83 46.38 30.09 37.71
C VAL A 83 46.33 31.59 37.95
N LEU A 84 45.36 32.27 37.35
CA LEU A 84 45.04 33.66 37.62
C LEU A 84 43.66 33.71 38.29
N ARG A 85 43.63 34.19 39.53
CA ARG A 85 42.40 34.38 40.28
C ARG A 85 42.27 35.85 40.66
N ARG A 86 41.16 36.47 40.25
CA ARG A 86 40.83 37.87 40.56
C ARG A 86 39.51 37.95 41.31
N ARG A 87 39.47 38.76 42.37
CA ARG A 87 38.26 39.03 43.16
C ARG A 87 37.97 40.52 43.13
N LYS A 88 36.72 40.89 42.83
CA LYS A 88 36.22 42.26 42.92
C LYS A 88 35.13 42.35 43.98
N ALA A 89 35.29 43.26 44.95
CA ALA A 89 34.32 43.49 46.02
C ALA A 89 33.08 44.26 45.53
N GLY A 90 31.96 44.08 46.22
CA GLY A 90 30.72 44.83 46.01
C GLY A 90 29.45 44.00 46.20
N LYS A 91 28.26 44.64 46.12
CA LYS A 91 26.95 43.97 46.22
C LYS A 91 26.73 42.87 45.16
N ARG A 92 27.43 42.97 44.03
CA ARG A 92 27.56 41.94 42.98
C ARG A 92 29.04 41.61 42.77
N GLY A 93 29.75 41.31 43.85
CA GLY A 93 31.15 40.90 43.77
C GLY A 93 31.32 39.70 42.82
N SER A 94 32.43 39.69 42.07
CA SER A 94 32.70 38.65 41.08
C SER A 94 34.09 38.06 41.29
N THR A 95 34.21 36.77 40.97
CA THR A 95 35.48 36.05 40.95
C THR A 95 35.74 35.59 39.52
N LEU A 96 36.89 35.98 38.98
CA LEU A 96 37.41 35.44 37.73
C LEU A 96 38.48 34.40 38.08
N LEU A 97 38.35 33.21 37.49
CA LEU A 97 39.30 32.11 37.63
C LEU A 97 39.69 31.65 36.23
N ASP A 98 40.95 31.85 35.88
CA ASP A 98 41.53 31.38 34.63
C ASP A 98 42.68 30.42 34.95
N PHE A 99 42.61 29.21 34.41
CA PHE A 99 43.61 28.16 34.57
C PHE A 99 44.25 27.89 33.22
N GLN A 100 45.58 27.88 33.14
CA GLN A 100 46.29 27.85 31.87
C GLN A 100 47.45 26.84 31.91
N VAL A 101 47.80 26.28 30.75
CA VAL A 101 48.98 25.44 30.55
C VAL A 101 49.92 26.09 29.54
N ARG A 102 51.23 25.95 29.76
CA ARG A 102 52.28 26.50 28.90
C ARG A 102 52.57 25.51 27.77
N ASP A 103 52.43 25.96 26.53
CA ASP A 103 52.91 25.27 25.33
C ASP A 103 54.00 26.12 24.66
N GLY A 104 55.25 25.65 24.73
CA GLY A 104 56.43 26.42 24.34
C GLY A 104 56.54 27.75 25.09
N LYS A 105 56.34 28.87 24.37
CA LYS A 105 56.38 30.25 24.93
C LYS A 105 55.00 30.85 25.20
N ARG A 106 53.90 30.15 24.93
CA ARG A 106 52.52 30.68 25.05
C ARG A 106 51.74 29.93 26.13
N TYR A 107 50.75 30.60 26.72
CA TYR A 107 49.81 30.01 27.65
C TYR A 107 48.44 29.81 26.99
N HIS A 108 47.85 28.63 27.15
CA HIS A 108 46.52 28.28 26.68
C HIS A 108 45.58 28.08 27.86
N SER A 109 44.38 28.66 27.81
CA SER A 109 43.37 28.50 28.87
C SER A 109 42.74 27.10 28.82
N LEU A 110 42.62 26.52 30.01
CA LEU A 110 41.95 25.29 30.38
C LEU A 110 40.70 25.58 31.24
N ALA A 111 40.25 26.84 31.29
CA ALA A 111 39.04 27.22 32.03
C ALA A 111 37.80 26.56 31.40
N GLU A 112 36.92 26.03 32.25
CA GLU A 112 35.62 25.45 31.86
C GLU A 112 34.48 26.46 32.14
N SER A 113 33.22 26.05 31.93
CA SER A 113 32.05 26.91 32.10
C SER A 113 31.85 27.37 33.56
N GLY A 114 32.44 28.52 33.89
CA GLY A 114 32.33 29.16 35.21
C GLY A 114 33.36 28.68 36.24
N VAL A 115 33.36 29.35 37.40
CA VAL A 115 34.36 29.12 38.47
C VAL A 115 34.30 27.69 39.02
N ARG A 116 33.11 27.11 39.19
CA ARG A 116 32.95 25.76 39.77
C ARG A 116 33.51 24.64 38.89
N ALA A 117 33.24 24.69 37.58
CA ALA A 117 33.76 23.71 36.63
C ALA A 117 35.30 23.84 36.50
N THR A 118 35.79 25.07 36.37
CA THR A 118 37.24 25.34 36.36
C THR A 118 37.93 24.91 37.65
N GLN A 119 37.32 25.12 38.81
CA GLN A 119 37.84 24.63 40.11
C GLN A 119 37.96 23.09 40.11
N ALA A 120 36.92 22.37 39.67
CA ALA A 120 36.96 20.92 39.56
C ALA A 120 37.98 20.42 38.52
N LYS A 121 38.27 21.21 37.48
CA LYS A 121 39.35 20.93 36.53
C LYS A 121 40.73 21.08 37.16
N ILE A 122 40.95 22.14 37.95
CA ILE A 122 42.20 22.35 38.70
C ILE A 122 42.43 21.17 39.67
N GLU A 123 41.42 20.78 40.45
CA GLU A 123 41.53 19.65 41.40
C GLU A 123 41.80 18.31 40.70
N ARG A 124 41.13 18.02 39.56
CA ARG A 124 41.39 16.82 38.75
C ARG A 124 42.81 16.79 38.17
N VAL A 125 43.35 17.94 37.77
CA VAL A 125 44.69 18.05 37.21
C VAL A 125 45.75 17.93 38.30
N LEU A 126 45.52 18.56 39.46
CA LEU A 126 46.39 18.42 40.63
C LEU A 126 46.31 17.02 41.25
N GLN A 127 45.20 16.30 41.04
CA GLN A 127 44.83 15.06 41.75
C GLN A 127 44.92 15.22 43.27
N LEU A 128 44.62 16.43 43.74
CA LEU A 128 44.83 16.81 45.13
C LEU A 128 43.81 17.88 45.50
N ASP A 129 42.92 17.54 46.43
CA ASP A 129 42.00 18.50 47.02
C ASP A 129 42.67 19.30 48.15
N TYR A 130 41.97 20.34 48.61
CA TYR A 130 42.49 21.24 49.64
C TYR A 130 42.74 20.53 50.96
N GLU A 131 41.83 19.64 51.37
CA GLU A 131 41.94 18.93 52.64
C GLU A 131 43.15 17.98 52.62
N THR A 132 43.36 17.24 51.53
CA THR A 132 44.53 16.37 51.38
C THR A 132 45.82 17.19 51.36
N PHE A 133 45.85 18.33 50.67
CA PHE A 133 47.00 19.25 50.66
C PHE A 133 47.38 19.73 52.07
N VAL A 134 46.40 20.17 52.86
CA VAL A 134 46.62 20.68 54.23
C VAL A 134 46.96 19.54 55.22
N ASN A 135 46.39 18.36 55.04
CA ASN A 135 46.66 17.21 55.92
C ASN A 135 47.98 16.49 55.61
N SER A 136 48.64 16.81 54.49
CA SER A 136 49.92 16.20 54.10
C SER A 136 51.05 17.23 54.01
N ALA A 137 51.09 18.02 52.95
CA ALA A 137 52.24 18.78 52.51
C ALA A 137 52.29 20.23 53.00
N PHE A 138 51.23 20.69 53.67
CA PHE A 138 51.20 22.01 54.28
C PHE A 138 50.98 21.94 55.80
N LEU A 139 52.05 22.13 56.56
CA LEU A 139 52.00 22.27 58.01
C LEU A 139 51.65 23.71 58.35
N ARG A 140 50.40 23.95 58.73
CA ARG A 140 49.90 25.28 59.10
C ARG A 140 50.17 25.61 60.56
N GLN A 141 50.38 26.89 60.85
CA GLN A 141 50.52 27.39 62.22
C GLN A 141 49.30 26.97 63.07
N GLY A 142 49.56 26.32 64.21
CA GLY A 142 48.53 25.88 65.16
C GLY A 142 47.62 24.75 64.67
N ARG A 143 47.94 24.08 63.56
CA ARG A 143 47.18 22.94 63.02
C ARG A 143 48.08 21.77 62.63
N ALA A 144 49.24 21.59 63.26
CA ALA A 144 50.13 20.47 62.97
C ALA A 144 49.50 19.10 63.29
N ASP A 145 48.50 19.08 64.16
CA ASP A 145 47.76 17.93 64.68
C ASP A 145 46.53 17.51 63.85
N GLU A 146 46.25 18.17 62.73
CA GLU A 146 45.02 17.99 61.94
C GLU A 146 44.77 16.54 61.46
N PHE A 147 45.83 15.78 61.12
CA PHE A 147 45.70 14.36 60.78
C PHE A 147 45.57 13.46 62.02
N THR A 148 46.33 13.74 63.08
CA THR A 148 46.42 12.93 64.30
C THR A 148 45.17 13.00 65.16
N ILE A 149 44.42 14.12 65.14
CA ILE A 149 43.17 14.28 65.90
C ILE A 149 41.95 13.66 65.20
N LYS A 150 41.99 13.46 63.88
CA LYS A 150 40.89 12.84 63.13
C LYS A 150 40.55 11.45 63.67
N THR A 151 39.28 11.05 63.57
CA THR A 151 38.87 9.68 63.92
C THR A 151 39.54 8.66 63.01
N ALA A 152 39.61 7.39 63.44
CA ALA A 152 40.21 6.32 62.62
C ALA A 152 39.57 6.21 61.22
N ALA A 153 38.25 6.36 61.12
CA ALA A 153 37.52 6.34 59.85
C ALA A 153 37.89 7.54 58.94
N GLU A 154 38.04 8.73 59.53
CA GLU A 154 38.46 9.92 58.78
C GLU A 154 39.92 9.82 58.34
N ARG A 155 40.82 9.29 59.18
CA ARG A 155 42.22 9.04 58.78
C ARG A 155 42.30 8.03 57.65
N LYS A 156 41.50 6.95 57.71
CA LYS A 156 41.40 5.96 56.63
C LYS A 156 40.87 6.57 55.33
N ARG A 157 39.89 7.48 55.42
CA ARG A 157 39.41 8.24 54.26
C ARG A 157 40.51 9.11 53.66
N VAL A 158 41.19 9.92 54.48
CA VAL A 158 42.32 10.76 54.02
C VAL A 158 43.41 9.91 53.37
N LEU A 159 43.76 8.75 53.95
CA LEU A 159 44.71 7.83 53.34
C LEU A 159 44.17 7.22 52.03
N GLY A 160 42.89 6.90 51.95
CA GLY A 160 42.23 6.46 50.73
C GLY A 160 42.24 7.52 49.62
N ASP A 161 42.06 8.78 49.96
CA ASP A 161 42.13 9.92 49.02
C ASP A 161 43.58 10.12 48.54
N ILE A 162 44.55 10.06 49.46
CA ILE A 162 45.99 10.08 49.16
C ILE A 162 46.39 8.95 48.19
N LEU A 163 45.86 7.74 48.40
CA LEU A 163 46.09 6.57 47.55
C LEU A 163 45.18 6.55 46.31
N GLY A 164 44.19 7.44 46.24
CA GLY A 164 43.12 7.56 45.23
C GLY A 164 42.36 6.28 44.98
N LEU A 165 41.77 5.77 46.06
CA LEU A 165 40.94 4.58 46.07
C LEU A 165 39.48 4.87 45.71
N ASP A 166 39.12 6.13 45.49
CA ASP A 166 37.82 6.60 45.01
C ASP A 166 37.37 5.92 43.70
N ARG A 167 38.33 5.61 42.81
CA ARG A 167 38.07 4.93 41.53
C ARG A 167 37.51 3.51 41.69
N TRP A 168 37.81 2.82 42.79
CA TRP A 168 37.31 1.45 43.02
C TRP A 168 35.81 1.44 43.33
N THR A 169 35.31 2.48 43.99
CA THR A 169 33.87 2.67 44.20
C THR A 169 33.12 2.76 42.87
N VAL A 170 33.69 3.44 41.87
CA VAL A 170 33.11 3.51 40.52
C VAL A 170 33.07 2.13 39.87
N TYR A 171 34.13 1.35 40.01
CA TYR A 171 34.17 -0.02 39.49
C TYR A 171 33.15 -0.95 40.16
N GLU A 172 32.98 -0.84 41.48
CA GLU A 172 31.99 -1.60 42.24
C GLU A 172 30.56 -1.29 41.75
N GLU A 173 30.23 0.00 41.53
CA GLU A 173 28.91 0.38 41.02
C GLU A 173 28.67 -0.12 39.58
N CYS A 174 29.65 -0.02 38.69
CA CYS A 174 29.53 -0.59 37.33
C CYS A 174 29.27 -2.11 37.37
N VAL A 175 29.93 -2.83 38.27
CA VAL A 175 29.70 -4.27 38.47
C VAL A 175 28.28 -4.54 38.95
N LYS A 176 27.77 -3.80 39.94
CA LYS A 176 26.39 -3.95 40.44
C LYS A 176 25.34 -3.76 39.34
N GLU A 177 25.55 -2.78 38.45
CA GLU A 177 24.66 -2.56 37.31
C GLU A 177 24.64 -3.76 36.36
N GLN A 178 25.80 -4.32 36.03
CA GLN A 178 25.91 -5.51 35.18
C GLN A 178 25.27 -6.74 35.83
N GLN A 179 25.44 -6.93 37.15
CA GLN A 179 24.78 -8.00 37.90
C GLN A 179 23.25 -7.92 37.81
N ARG A 180 22.69 -6.71 37.97
CA ARG A 180 21.24 -6.49 37.84
C ARG A 180 20.75 -6.84 36.43
N ALA A 181 21.47 -6.43 35.39
CA ALA A 181 21.11 -6.75 34.01
C ALA A 181 21.13 -8.26 33.73
N ILE A 182 22.17 -8.97 34.20
CA ILE A 182 22.28 -10.43 34.09
C ILE A 182 21.12 -11.12 34.80
N GLN A 183 20.75 -10.67 36.01
CA GLN A 183 19.66 -11.26 36.77
C GLN A 183 18.32 -11.12 36.05
N VAL A 184 18.00 -9.92 35.52
CA VAL A 184 16.76 -9.68 34.77
C VAL A 184 16.68 -10.57 33.53
N GLU A 185 17.79 -10.73 32.79
CA GLU A 185 17.83 -11.62 31.62
C GLU A 185 17.65 -13.09 32.01
N ALA A 186 18.28 -13.52 33.11
CA ALA A 186 18.18 -14.88 33.61
C ALA A 186 16.74 -15.24 34.02
N ASP A 187 16.07 -14.37 34.79
CA ASP A 187 14.69 -14.58 35.26
C ASP A 187 13.71 -14.68 34.07
N ALA A 188 13.87 -13.83 33.06
CA ALA A 188 13.05 -13.86 31.85
C ALA A 188 13.27 -15.13 31.01
N LEU A 189 14.51 -15.64 30.96
CA LEU A 189 14.81 -16.91 30.29
C LEU A 189 14.25 -18.11 31.04
N GLU A 190 14.28 -18.07 32.38
CA GLU A 190 13.76 -19.15 33.21
C GLU A 190 12.24 -19.30 33.06
N LEU A 191 11.48 -18.19 33.08
CA LEU A 191 10.04 -18.20 32.82
C LEU A 191 9.71 -18.81 31.46
N ARG A 192 10.40 -18.38 30.40
CA ARG A 192 10.21 -18.92 29.03
C ARG A 192 10.55 -20.40 28.95
N LEU A 193 11.60 -20.85 29.65
CA LEU A 193 11.96 -22.26 29.69
C LEU A 193 10.89 -23.10 30.40
N GLN A 194 10.20 -22.55 31.42
CA GLN A 194 9.09 -23.23 32.08
C GLN A 194 7.87 -23.38 31.15
N GLU A 195 7.50 -22.32 30.43
CA GLU A 195 6.42 -22.36 29.42
C GLU A 195 6.69 -23.42 28.34
N ILE A 196 7.91 -23.42 27.79
CA ILE A 196 8.32 -24.37 26.77
C ILE A 196 8.26 -25.81 27.31
N LYS A 197 8.73 -26.05 28.54
CA LYS A 197 8.66 -27.38 29.16
C LYS A 197 7.22 -27.85 29.37
N ALA A 198 6.32 -26.96 29.77
CA ALA A 198 4.92 -27.30 29.98
C ALA A 198 4.23 -27.73 28.67
N GLU A 199 4.52 -27.05 27.57
CA GLU A 199 3.99 -27.40 26.25
C GLU A 199 4.59 -28.71 25.72
N LEU A 200 5.90 -28.90 25.87
CA LEU A 200 6.57 -30.15 25.47
C LEU A 200 6.08 -31.37 26.27
N ALA A 201 5.62 -31.19 27.50
CA ALA A 201 5.01 -32.26 28.29
C ALA A 201 3.68 -32.78 27.68
N GLN A 202 3.02 -32.00 26.81
CA GLN A 202 1.80 -32.43 26.10
C GLN A 202 2.09 -33.28 24.85
N ARG A 203 3.36 -33.43 24.45
CA ARG A 203 3.75 -34.17 23.24
C ARG A 203 3.15 -35.58 23.13
N PRO A 204 3.16 -36.44 24.19
CA PRO A 204 2.57 -37.78 24.09
C PRO A 204 1.06 -37.77 23.76
N LYS A 205 0.34 -36.75 24.24
CA LYS A 205 -1.07 -36.55 23.92
C LYS A 205 -1.25 -36.25 22.43
N TYR A 206 -0.41 -35.38 21.85
CA TYR A 206 -0.46 -35.06 20.43
C TYR A 206 -0.07 -36.25 19.55
N GLU A 207 0.87 -37.09 19.97
CA GLU A 207 1.22 -38.33 19.27
C GLU A 207 0.04 -39.32 19.25
N THR A 208 -0.72 -39.40 20.35
CA THR A 208 -1.93 -40.23 20.43
C THR A 208 -3.08 -39.66 19.56
N GLU A 209 -3.26 -38.34 19.57
CA GLU A 209 -4.22 -37.64 18.68
C GLU A 209 -3.87 -37.86 17.21
N LEU A 210 -2.58 -37.84 16.85
CA LEU A 210 -2.11 -38.11 15.49
C LEU A 210 -2.46 -39.53 15.04
N GLN A 211 -2.11 -40.54 15.85
CA GLN A 211 -2.37 -41.94 15.50
C GLN A 211 -3.86 -42.22 15.34
N SER A 212 -4.69 -41.72 16.26
CA SER A 212 -6.14 -41.88 16.19
C SER A 212 -6.76 -41.17 14.97
N ALA A 213 -6.32 -39.94 14.66
CA ALA A 213 -6.78 -39.22 13.48
C ALA A 213 -6.33 -39.89 12.17
N GLN A 214 -5.11 -40.45 12.14
CA GLN A 214 -4.58 -41.13 10.97
C GLN A 214 -5.37 -42.40 10.64
N LYS A 215 -5.65 -43.22 11.66
CA LYS A 215 -6.51 -44.40 11.53
C LYS A 215 -7.92 -44.02 11.05
N ALA A 216 -8.51 -42.96 11.62
CA ALA A 216 -9.83 -42.48 11.20
C ALA A 216 -9.86 -42.02 9.73
N VAL A 217 -8.81 -41.34 9.24
CA VAL A 217 -8.70 -40.96 7.83
C VAL A 217 -8.61 -42.18 6.93
N GLU A 218 -7.83 -43.20 7.29
CA GLU A 218 -7.72 -44.44 6.51
C GLU A 218 -9.08 -45.16 6.40
N GLU A 219 -9.77 -45.36 7.52
CA GLU A 219 -11.10 -46.00 7.56
C GLU A 219 -12.14 -45.20 6.75
N LEU A 220 -12.23 -43.89 6.96
CA LEU A 220 -13.20 -43.03 6.28
C LEU A 220 -12.89 -42.84 4.80
N SER A 221 -11.61 -42.84 4.40
CA SER A 221 -11.22 -42.77 2.99
C SER A 221 -11.67 -44.01 2.21
N THR A 222 -11.59 -45.18 2.85
CA THR A 222 -12.07 -46.44 2.27
C THR A 222 -13.59 -46.42 2.11
N ALA A 223 -14.32 -46.03 3.17
CA ALA A 223 -15.78 -45.90 3.13
C ALA A 223 -16.25 -44.83 2.12
N LEU A 224 -15.53 -43.72 1.99
CA LEU A 224 -15.81 -42.69 0.98
C LEU A 224 -15.65 -43.23 -0.44
N GLN A 225 -14.63 -44.06 -0.70
CA GLN A 225 -14.41 -44.67 -2.00
C GLN A 225 -15.53 -45.66 -2.37
N GLU A 226 -16.02 -46.44 -1.41
CA GLU A 226 -17.19 -47.31 -1.59
C GLU A 226 -18.46 -46.48 -1.92
N ALA A 227 -18.72 -45.42 -1.15
CA ALA A 227 -19.85 -44.51 -1.39
C ALA A 227 -19.76 -43.80 -2.75
N GLN A 228 -18.56 -43.41 -3.18
CA GLN A 228 -18.33 -42.82 -4.52
C GLN A 228 -18.64 -43.82 -5.63
N THR A 229 -18.24 -45.08 -5.47
CA THR A 229 -18.52 -46.14 -6.44
C THR A 229 -20.02 -46.40 -6.56
N ALA A 230 -20.73 -46.45 -5.43
CA ALA A 230 -22.18 -46.57 -5.42
C ALA A 230 -22.87 -45.38 -6.10
N TYR A 231 -22.39 -44.15 -5.88
CA TYR A 231 -22.93 -42.96 -6.55
C TYR A 231 -22.67 -42.96 -8.06
N GLN A 232 -21.51 -43.42 -8.52
CA GLN A 232 -21.22 -43.56 -9.95
C GLN A 232 -22.22 -44.51 -10.63
N GLN A 233 -22.60 -45.62 -9.98
CA GLN A 233 -23.62 -46.53 -10.49
C GLN A 233 -25.01 -45.86 -10.63
N ILE A 234 -25.36 -44.96 -9.71
CA ILE A 234 -26.58 -44.16 -9.79
C ILE A 234 -26.54 -43.18 -10.97
N GLU A 235 -25.42 -42.50 -11.19
CA GLU A 235 -25.27 -41.58 -12.33
C GLU A 235 -25.30 -42.32 -13.69
N THR A 236 -24.68 -43.49 -13.79
CA THR A 236 -24.80 -44.35 -14.99
C THR A 236 -26.25 -44.75 -15.23
N ALA A 237 -26.98 -45.16 -14.19
CA ALA A 237 -28.41 -45.51 -14.33
C ALA A 237 -29.27 -44.30 -14.74
N ARG A 238 -28.97 -43.08 -14.25
CA ARG A 238 -29.65 -41.83 -14.66
C ARG A 238 -29.44 -41.52 -16.14
N THR A 239 -28.21 -41.64 -16.62
CA THR A 239 -27.88 -41.37 -18.03
C THR A 239 -28.52 -42.39 -18.96
N GLU A 240 -28.48 -43.68 -18.60
CA GLU A 240 -29.17 -44.74 -19.34
C GLU A 240 -30.69 -44.53 -19.36
N LEU A 241 -31.30 -44.08 -18.25
CA LEU A 241 -32.73 -43.79 -18.21
C LEU A 241 -33.10 -42.62 -19.13
N ARG A 242 -32.30 -41.54 -19.15
CA ARG A 242 -32.53 -40.42 -20.09
C ARG A 242 -32.43 -40.87 -21.54
N HIS A 243 -31.43 -41.69 -21.87
CA HIS A 243 -31.28 -42.22 -23.23
C HIS A 243 -32.46 -43.10 -23.61
N THR A 244 -32.87 -44.02 -22.73
CA THR A 244 -34.02 -44.90 -22.94
C THR A 244 -35.32 -44.09 -23.09
N ALA A 245 -35.53 -43.05 -22.28
CA ALA A 245 -36.68 -42.15 -22.41
C ALA A 245 -36.72 -41.42 -23.76
N SER A 246 -35.57 -40.93 -24.24
CA SER A 246 -35.47 -40.32 -25.57
C SER A 246 -35.79 -41.30 -26.70
N GLN A 247 -35.33 -42.56 -26.58
CA GLN A 247 -35.68 -43.62 -27.54
C GLN A 247 -37.18 -43.92 -27.52
N ILE A 248 -37.82 -44.01 -26.35
CA ILE A 248 -39.28 -44.19 -26.23
C ILE A 248 -40.03 -43.07 -26.97
N THR A 249 -39.61 -41.81 -26.80
CA THR A 249 -40.23 -40.68 -27.51
C THR A 249 -40.04 -40.77 -29.03
N ALA A 250 -38.85 -41.16 -29.50
CA ALA A 250 -38.59 -41.33 -30.93
C ALA A 250 -39.45 -42.45 -31.55
N THR A 251 -39.55 -43.59 -30.87
CA THR A 251 -40.40 -44.73 -31.29
C THR A 251 -41.88 -44.34 -31.27
N ALA A 252 -42.34 -43.59 -30.26
CA ALA A 252 -43.71 -43.08 -30.21
C ALA A 252 -44.05 -42.19 -31.41
N ASN A 253 -43.13 -41.30 -31.83
CA ASN A 253 -43.34 -40.45 -33.01
C ASN A 253 -43.45 -41.27 -34.31
N ARG A 254 -42.65 -42.34 -34.45
CA ARG A 254 -42.74 -43.25 -35.62
C ARG A 254 -44.05 -44.01 -35.68
N ILE A 255 -44.58 -44.43 -34.52
CA ILE A 255 -45.91 -45.05 -34.42
C ILE A 255 -46.99 -44.08 -34.91
N VAL A 256 -46.98 -42.83 -34.44
CA VAL A 256 -47.92 -41.80 -34.88
C VAL A 256 -47.83 -41.55 -36.40
N GLN A 257 -46.63 -41.50 -36.96
CA GLN A 257 -46.44 -41.37 -38.41
C GLN A 257 -47.01 -42.57 -39.18
N ALA A 258 -46.81 -43.79 -38.68
CA ALA A 258 -47.37 -45.00 -39.28
C ALA A 258 -48.91 -45.05 -39.20
N GLU A 259 -49.51 -44.57 -38.10
CA GLU A 259 -50.96 -44.42 -37.96
C GLU A 259 -51.55 -43.42 -38.95
N GLN A 260 -50.87 -42.28 -39.16
CA GLN A 260 -51.26 -41.28 -40.16
C GLN A 260 -51.19 -41.85 -41.59
N GLU A 261 -50.11 -42.58 -41.92
CA GLU A 261 -49.93 -43.25 -43.21
C GLU A 261 -51.01 -44.31 -43.45
N LEU A 262 -51.35 -45.11 -42.43
CA LEU A 262 -52.47 -46.06 -42.49
C LEU A 262 -53.81 -45.39 -42.73
N THR A 263 -54.05 -44.25 -42.07
CA THR A 263 -55.29 -43.49 -42.23
C THR A 263 -55.40 -42.93 -43.65
N ALA A 264 -54.30 -42.47 -44.24
CA ALA A 264 -54.26 -41.99 -45.62
C ALA A 264 -54.52 -43.13 -46.63
N LEU A 265 -53.84 -44.27 -46.48
CA LEU A 265 -54.04 -45.45 -47.33
C LEU A 265 -55.46 -46.02 -47.21
N ALA A 266 -56.06 -45.99 -46.02
CA ALA A 266 -57.45 -46.41 -45.81
C ALA A 266 -58.46 -45.50 -46.54
N LYS A 267 -58.21 -44.19 -46.58
CA LYS A 267 -59.03 -43.24 -47.35
C LYS A 267 -58.90 -43.48 -48.85
N GLU A 268 -57.68 -43.67 -49.36
CA GLU A 268 -57.45 -44.00 -50.78
C GLU A 268 -58.14 -45.31 -51.17
N ARG A 269 -58.04 -46.34 -50.31
CA ARG A 269 -58.73 -47.61 -50.51
C ARG A 269 -60.25 -47.44 -50.61
N ALA A 270 -60.87 -46.66 -49.73
CA ALA A 270 -62.31 -46.43 -49.73
C ALA A 270 -62.80 -45.80 -51.05
N VAL A 271 -62.04 -44.87 -51.64
CA VAL A 271 -62.35 -44.24 -52.94
C VAL A 271 -62.37 -45.29 -54.06
N HIS A 272 -61.37 -46.17 -54.10
CA HIS A 272 -61.30 -47.24 -55.12
C HIS A 272 -62.36 -48.34 -54.91
N GLU A 273 -62.76 -48.63 -53.67
CA GLU A 273 -63.86 -49.56 -53.37
C GLU A 273 -65.22 -49.02 -53.85
N GLU A 274 -65.46 -47.72 -53.70
CA GLU A 274 -66.67 -47.03 -54.18
C GLU A 274 -66.75 -47.06 -55.72
N GLN A 275 -65.66 -46.72 -56.41
CA GLN A 275 -65.57 -46.76 -57.87
C GLN A 275 -65.77 -48.18 -58.44
N LEU A 276 -65.23 -49.20 -57.77
CA LEU A 276 -65.43 -50.61 -58.16
C LEU A 276 -66.90 -51.06 -58.00
N ALA A 277 -67.60 -50.57 -56.98
CA ALA A 277 -69.01 -50.89 -56.76
C ALA A 277 -69.91 -50.28 -57.85
N GLU A 278 -69.62 -49.03 -58.27
CA GLU A 278 -70.33 -48.38 -59.39
C GLU A 278 -70.15 -49.15 -60.71
N HIS A 279 -68.92 -49.57 -61.03
CA HIS A 279 -68.65 -50.35 -62.24
C HIS A 279 -69.34 -51.72 -62.26
N LYS A 280 -69.41 -52.42 -61.12
CA LYS A 280 -70.12 -53.71 -61.00
C LYS A 280 -71.63 -53.58 -61.15
N ASN A 281 -72.22 -52.48 -60.69
CA ASN A 281 -73.66 -52.24 -60.82
C ASN A 281 -74.06 -52.03 -62.29
N LEU A 282 -73.27 -51.26 -63.03
CA LEU A 282 -73.46 -51.03 -64.48
C LEU A 282 -73.38 -52.33 -65.31
N LEU A 283 -72.49 -53.26 -64.95
CA LEU A 283 -72.36 -54.56 -65.61
C LEU A 283 -73.56 -55.51 -65.38
N SER A 284 -74.34 -55.30 -64.32
CA SER A 284 -75.52 -56.13 -63.98
C SER A 284 -76.75 -55.85 -64.85
N GLN A 285 -76.74 -54.76 -65.61
CA GLN A 285 -77.83 -54.31 -66.49
C GLN A 285 -77.52 -54.56 -67.99
N ALA A 286 -76.49 -55.37 -68.29
CA ALA A 286 -75.93 -55.54 -69.63
C ALA A 286 -76.95 -56.06 -70.68
N ASP A 287 -77.76 -57.06 -70.34
CA ASP A 287 -78.71 -57.69 -71.28
C ASP A 287 -79.84 -56.74 -71.72
N GLU A 288 -80.27 -55.85 -70.81
CA GLU A 288 -81.33 -54.87 -71.04
C GLU A 288 -80.83 -53.71 -71.94
N ILE A 289 -79.55 -53.33 -71.76
CA ILE A 289 -78.87 -52.29 -72.54
C ILE A 289 -78.55 -52.77 -73.97
N GLU A 290 -78.20 -54.05 -74.15
CA GLU A 290 -77.89 -54.62 -75.47
C GLU A 290 -79.14 -54.80 -76.36
N SER A 291 -80.27 -55.19 -75.79
CA SER A 291 -81.56 -55.36 -76.48
C SER A 291 -82.13 -54.02 -76.99
N GLY A 292 -82.12 -52.97 -76.16
CA GLY A 292 -82.59 -51.63 -76.53
C GLY A 292 -81.74 -50.95 -77.63
N HIS A 293 -80.44 -51.26 -77.68
CA HIS A 293 -79.52 -50.74 -78.70
C HIS A 293 -79.77 -51.35 -80.10
N ALA A 294 -80.25 -52.59 -80.20
CA ALA A 294 -80.53 -53.25 -81.48
C ALA A 294 -81.76 -52.64 -82.19
N ALA A 295 -82.81 -52.31 -81.45
CA ALA A 295 -83.99 -51.62 -81.98
C ALA A 295 -83.69 -50.17 -82.42
N TYR A 296 -82.76 -49.49 -81.74
CA TYR A 296 -82.27 -48.16 -82.11
C TYR A 296 -81.53 -48.14 -83.45
N GLN A 297 -80.70 -49.16 -83.76
CA GLN A 297 -79.96 -49.22 -85.03
C GLN A 297 -80.89 -49.31 -86.26
N GLN A 298 -82.02 -49.99 -86.14
CA GLN A 298 -82.98 -50.14 -87.23
C GLN A 298 -83.76 -48.85 -87.53
N ALA A 299 -84.02 -48.03 -86.50
CA ALA A 299 -84.64 -46.70 -86.64
C ALA A 299 -83.68 -45.67 -87.25
N ILE A 300 -82.37 -45.79 -87.01
CA ILE A 300 -81.33 -44.92 -87.59
C ILE A 300 -81.22 -45.10 -89.10
N GLU A 301 -81.34 -46.32 -89.64
CA GLU A 301 -81.22 -46.55 -91.10
C GLU A 301 -82.36 -45.91 -91.91
N GLN A 302 -83.58 -45.88 -91.36
CA GLN A 302 -84.71 -45.20 -91.99
C GLN A 302 -84.67 -43.67 -91.84
N GLU A 303 -84.12 -43.15 -90.74
CA GLU A 303 -83.85 -41.71 -90.58
C GLU A 303 -82.73 -41.25 -91.52
N ARG A 304 -81.64 -42.02 -91.68
CA ARG A 304 -80.54 -41.71 -92.60
C ARG A 304 -80.98 -41.49 -94.05
N ALA A 305 -81.84 -42.36 -94.60
CA ALA A 305 -82.27 -42.25 -95.99
C ALA A 305 -83.12 -40.98 -96.29
N LEU A 306 -83.87 -40.47 -95.31
CA LEU A 306 -84.60 -39.20 -95.40
C LEU A 306 -83.74 -38.01 -94.93
N GLY A 307 -82.79 -38.29 -94.04
CA GLY A 307 -81.74 -37.42 -93.56
C GLY A 307 -80.74 -37.05 -94.64
N ASP A 308 -80.46 -37.90 -95.63
CA ASP A 308 -79.58 -37.56 -96.76
C ASP A 308 -80.21 -36.48 -97.68
N LYS A 309 -81.54 -36.51 -97.85
CA LYS A 309 -82.29 -35.45 -98.56
C LYS A 309 -82.46 -34.18 -97.72
N LEU A 310 -82.56 -34.30 -96.39
CA LEU A 310 -82.47 -33.14 -95.50
C LEU A 310 -81.04 -32.59 -95.47
N SER A 311 -80.02 -33.44 -95.50
CA SER A 311 -78.61 -33.07 -95.39
C SER A 311 -78.17 -32.26 -96.60
N GLN A 312 -78.68 -32.53 -97.81
CA GLN A 312 -78.41 -31.68 -98.97
C GLN A 312 -79.15 -30.33 -98.91
N SER A 313 -80.34 -30.29 -98.30
CA SER A 313 -81.08 -29.05 -98.04
C SER A 313 -80.46 -28.22 -96.90
N VAL A 314 -79.96 -28.89 -95.87
CA VAL A 314 -79.27 -28.32 -94.71
C VAL A 314 -77.86 -27.93 -95.10
N GLU A 315 -77.14 -28.68 -95.95
CA GLU A 315 -75.79 -28.32 -96.42
C GLU A 315 -75.85 -27.06 -97.26
N LEU A 316 -76.83 -26.90 -98.16
CA LEU A 316 -77.03 -25.63 -98.88
C LEU A 316 -77.42 -24.48 -97.93
N ASN A 317 -78.22 -24.75 -96.90
CA ASN A 317 -78.58 -23.77 -95.89
C ASN A 317 -77.43 -23.44 -94.90
N GLU A 318 -76.58 -24.41 -94.56
CA GLU A 318 -75.39 -24.30 -93.72
C GLU A 318 -74.29 -23.60 -94.49
N ARG A 319 -74.14 -23.83 -95.80
CA ARG A 319 -73.20 -23.09 -96.64
C ARG A 319 -73.61 -21.63 -96.76
N ARG A 320 -74.92 -21.36 -96.88
CA ARG A 320 -75.49 -20.00 -96.76
C ARG A 320 -75.18 -19.37 -95.39
N MET A 321 -75.56 -20.05 -94.30
CA MET A 321 -75.32 -19.57 -92.93
C MET A 321 -73.84 -19.46 -92.58
N ALA A 322 -72.97 -20.31 -93.13
CA ALA A 322 -71.53 -20.32 -92.91
C ALA A 322 -70.86 -19.17 -93.65
N LEU A 323 -71.29 -18.86 -94.87
CA LEU A 323 -70.82 -17.68 -95.61
C LEU A 323 -71.32 -16.39 -94.93
N GLU A 324 -72.57 -16.34 -94.49
CA GLU A 324 -73.11 -15.24 -93.66
C GLU A 324 -72.39 -15.13 -92.31
N ALA A 325 -72.05 -16.25 -91.67
CA ALA A 325 -71.29 -16.29 -90.43
C ALA A 325 -69.81 -15.94 -90.64
N GLN A 326 -69.18 -16.27 -91.76
CA GLN A 326 -67.81 -15.87 -92.08
C GLN A 326 -67.73 -14.36 -92.30
N ILE A 327 -68.72 -13.77 -92.96
CA ILE A 327 -68.81 -12.32 -93.12
C ILE A 327 -69.07 -11.64 -91.76
N SER A 328 -69.96 -12.21 -90.95
CA SER A 328 -70.25 -11.72 -89.59
C SER A 328 -69.07 -11.89 -88.63
N GLU A 329 -68.32 -12.99 -88.71
CA GLU A 329 -67.16 -13.29 -87.88
C GLU A 329 -65.96 -12.44 -88.29
N ALA A 330 -65.70 -12.26 -89.58
CA ALA A 330 -64.66 -11.34 -90.04
C ALA A 330 -64.94 -9.91 -89.57
N ARG A 331 -66.22 -9.50 -89.55
CA ARG A 331 -66.64 -8.24 -88.96
C ARG A 331 -66.46 -8.21 -87.44
N ARG A 332 -66.93 -9.24 -86.73
CA ARG A 332 -66.85 -9.37 -85.27
C ARG A 332 -65.42 -9.43 -84.76
N GLN A 333 -64.50 -10.06 -85.49
CA GLN A 333 -63.08 -10.11 -85.16
C GLN A 333 -62.47 -8.72 -85.17
N ILE A 334 -62.73 -7.92 -86.21
CA ILE A 334 -62.24 -6.55 -86.29
C ILE A 334 -62.95 -5.67 -85.21
N GLU A 335 -64.23 -5.89 -84.92
CA GLU A 335 -64.94 -5.20 -83.82
C GLU A 335 -64.37 -5.57 -82.43
N THR A 336 -63.99 -6.84 -82.23
CA THR A 336 -63.36 -7.31 -80.98
C THR A 336 -61.94 -6.77 -80.82
N GLU A 337 -61.15 -6.73 -81.90
CA GLU A 337 -59.83 -6.08 -81.90
C GLU A 337 -59.92 -4.60 -81.52
N CYS A 338 -60.97 -3.92 -81.99
CA CYS A 338 -61.29 -2.54 -81.64
C CYS A 338 -61.67 -2.40 -80.15
N GLU A 339 -62.54 -3.26 -79.62
CA GLU A 339 -62.94 -3.25 -78.21
C GLU A 339 -61.77 -3.55 -77.25
N VAL A 340 -60.91 -4.50 -77.60
CA VAL A 340 -59.74 -4.88 -76.79
C VAL A 340 -58.70 -3.76 -76.75
N ALA A 341 -58.40 -3.14 -77.90
CA ALA A 341 -57.52 -1.98 -77.93
C ALA A 341 -58.11 -0.78 -77.17
N ALA A 342 -59.43 -0.56 -77.22
CA ALA A 342 -60.11 0.52 -76.49
C ALA A 342 -60.08 0.31 -74.96
N GLN A 343 -60.33 -0.92 -74.49
CA GLN A 343 -60.26 -1.25 -73.06
C GLN A 343 -58.84 -1.09 -72.52
N ARG A 344 -57.82 -1.51 -73.29
CA ARG A 344 -56.41 -1.41 -72.91
C ARG A 344 -55.92 0.05 -72.86
N ALA A 345 -56.40 0.89 -73.77
CA ALA A 345 -56.17 2.34 -73.69
C ALA A 345 -56.80 2.94 -72.42
N THR A 346 -58.04 2.58 -72.10
CA THR A 346 -58.76 3.09 -70.92
C THR A 346 -58.09 2.66 -69.60
N GLU A 347 -57.56 1.43 -69.53
CA GLU A 347 -56.82 0.94 -68.37
C GLU A 347 -55.50 1.71 -68.16
N LEU A 348 -54.75 1.95 -69.23
CA LEU A 348 -53.48 2.69 -69.16
C LEU A 348 -53.70 4.17 -68.81
N GLU A 349 -54.79 4.79 -69.27
CA GLU A 349 -55.18 6.16 -68.89
C GLU A 349 -55.42 6.32 -67.38
N SER A 350 -56.01 5.31 -66.73
CA SER A 350 -56.28 5.35 -65.27
C SER A 350 -55.02 5.35 -64.40
N ARG A 351 -53.87 4.94 -64.97
CA ARG A 351 -52.58 4.81 -64.28
C ARG A 351 -51.68 6.04 -64.45
N LEU A 352 -52.11 7.03 -65.24
CA LEU A 352 -51.39 8.28 -65.41
C LEU A 352 -51.33 9.07 -64.10
N PRO A 353 -50.18 9.70 -63.79
CA PRO A 353 -50.02 10.41 -62.53
C PRO A 353 -50.91 11.65 -62.52
N THR A 354 -51.79 11.75 -61.51
CA THR A 354 -52.72 12.86 -61.36
C THR A 354 -51.99 14.14 -60.94
N LYS A 355 -52.52 15.32 -61.31
CA LYS A 355 -51.97 16.64 -60.90
C LYS A 355 -51.78 16.76 -59.38
N THR A 356 -52.63 16.10 -58.59
CA THR A 356 -52.54 16.04 -57.13
C THR A 356 -51.33 15.26 -56.62
N LEU A 357 -50.92 14.18 -57.30
CA LEU A 357 -49.74 13.39 -56.94
C LEU A 357 -48.45 14.17 -57.22
N LEU A 358 -48.40 14.89 -58.34
CA LEU A 358 -47.28 15.77 -58.70
C LEU A 358 -47.12 16.93 -57.70
N ALA A 359 -48.21 17.62 -57.34
CA ALA A 359 -48.18 18.67 -56.32
C ALA A 359 -47.76 18.15 -54.94
N LYS A 360 -48.15 16.92 -54.60
CA LYS A 360 -47.73 16.26 -53.34
C LYS A 360 -46.24 15.93 -53.35
N HIS A 361 -45.69 15.47 -54.48
CA HIS A 361 -44.26 15.24 -54.65
C HIS A 361 -43.46 16.52 -54.44
N GLU A 362 -43.85 17.62 -55.09
CA GLU A 362 -43.16 18.92 -54.92
C GLU A 362 -43.19 19.42 -53.48
N ARG A 363 -44.32 19.26 -52.78
CA ARG A 363 -44.46 19.66 -51.37
C ARG A 363 -43.55 18.85 -50.46
N VAL A 364 -43.51 17.52 -50.61
CA VAL A 364 -42.66 16.65 -49.79
C VAL A 364 -41.18 16.90 -50.09
N ARG A 365 -40.82 17.09 -51.37
CA ARG A 365 -39.45 17.42 -51.79
C ARG A 365 -38.99 18.77 -51.22
N ALA A 366 -39.84 19.79 -51.20
CA ALA A 366 -39.53 21.09 -50.59
C ALA A 366 -39.33 20.98 -49.07
N GLN A 367 -40.13 20.16 -48.39
CA GLN A 367 -39.96 19.90 -46.96
C GLN A 367 -38.65 19.16 -46.65
N LEU A 368 -38.30 18.16 -47.45
CA LEU A 368 -37.04 17.42 -47.31
C LEU A 368 -35.82 18.30 -47.58
N ALA A 369 -35.88 19.18 -48.58
CA ALA A 369 -34.81 20.14 -48.85
C ALA A 369 -34.61 21.11 -47.67
N HIS A 370 -35.70 21.60 -47.07
CA HIS A 370 -35.62 22.47 -45.90
C HIS A 370 -35.03 21.74 -44.67
N LEU A 371 -35.45 20.50 -44.42
CA LEU A 371 -34.91 19.69 -43.32
C LEU A 371 -33.45 19.28 -43.55
N ALA A 372 -33.03 19.06 -44.79
CA ALA A 372 -31.62 18.80 -45.12
C ALA A 372 -30.73 20.01 -44.79
N GLN A 373 -31.18 21.22 -45.15
CA GLN A 373 -30.48 22.45 -44.80
C GLN A 373 -30.46 22.69 -43.28
N LEU A 374 -31.54 22.33 -42.58
CA LEU A 374 -31.59 22.36 -41.12
C LEU A 374 -30.59 21.36 -40.51
N ALA A 375 -30.53 20.12 -41.01
CA ALA A 375 -29.58 19.11 -40.55
C ALA A 375 -28.11 19.55 -40.72
N GLU A 376 -27.77 20.17 -41.85
CA GLU A 376 -26.44 20.73 -42.08
C GLU A 376 -26.15 21.89 -41.12
N SER A 377 -27.11 22.78 -40.88
CA SER A 377 -26.96 23.86 -39.89
C SER A 377 -26.78 23.32 -38.46
N GLN A 378 -27.44 22.21 -38.12
CA GLN A 378 -27.34 21.53 -36.83
C GLN A 378 -25.96 20.90 -36.61
N GLU A 379 -25.39 20.31 -37.65
CA GLU A 379 -24.02 19.80 -37.63
C GLU A 379 -23.00 20.93 -37.42
N THR A 380 -23.15 22.04 -38.15
CA THR A 380 -22.27 23.21 -37.95
C THR A 380 -22.37 23.82 -36.54
N ALA A 381 -23.58 23.89 -35.97
CA ALA A 381 -23.80 24.37 -34.60
C ALA A 381 -23.16 23.44 -33.56
N ARG A 382 -23.19 22.12 -33.78
CA ARG A 382 -22.52 21.13 -32.90
C ARG A 382 -21.00 21.29 -32.94
N ASP A 383 -20.44 21.49 -34.13
CA ASP A 383 -19.00 21.77 -34.30
C ASP A 383 -18.60 23.07 -33.60
N ASP A 384 -19.42 24.12 -33.68
CA ASP A 384 -19.18 25.37 -32.97
C ASP A 384 -19.24 25.22 -31.46
N VAL A 385 -20.19 24.44 -30.92
CA VAL A 385 -20.23 24.11 -29.49
C VAL A 385 -18.94 23.38 -29.06
N ALA A 386 -18.43 22.46 -29.88
CA ALA A 386 -17.18 21.76 -29.61
C ALA A 386 -15.97 22.72 -29.62
N ARG A 387 -15.87 23.61 -30.63
CA ARG A 387 -14.82 24.64 -30.70
C ARG A 387 -14.85 25.61 -29.52
N ILE A 388 -16.05 26.06 -29.11
CA ILE A 388 -16.20 26.93 -27.95
C ILE A 388 -15.77 26.20 -26.66
N ALA A 389 -16.12 24.92 -26.51
CA ALA A 389 -15.69 24.13 -25.36
C ALA A 389 -14.15 24.03 -25.26
N GLU A 390 -13.47 23.79 -26.39
CA GLU A 390 -12.01 23.78 -26.47
C GLU A 390 -11.41 25.14 -26.10
N LYS A 391 -11.94 26.25 -26.67
CA LYS A 391 -11.44 27.59 -26.36
C LYS A 391 -11.64 27.98 -24.90
N ARG A 392 -12.76 27.61 -24.29
CA ARG A 392 -13.01 27.82 -22.85
C ARG A 392 -12.04 27.02 -21.98
N ALA A 393 -11.67 25.80 -22.39
CA ALA A 393 -10.67 25.01 -21.69
C ALA A 393 -9.28 25.65 -21.77
N GLU A 394 -8.89 26.17 -22.93
CA GLU A 394 -7.64 26.92 -23.12
C GLU A 394 -7.59 28.17 -22.21
N LEU A 395 -8.64 29.01 -22.23
CA LEU A 395 -8.72 30.22 -21.42
C LEU A 395 -8.71 29.93 -19.91
N ARG A 396 -9.40 28.88 -19.46
CA ARG A 396 -9.36 28.43 -18.05
C ARG A 396 -7.96 28.00 -17.63
N THR A 397 -7.26 27.27 -18.51
CA THR A 397 -5.88 26.84 -18.26
C THR A 397 -4.94 28.05 -18.20
N ARG A 398 -5.11 29.01 -19.13
CA ARG A 398 -4.34 30.26 -19.13
C ARG A 398 -4.58 31.08 -17.87
N ASN A 399 -5.82 31.14 -17.38
CA ASN A 399 -6.15 31.82 -16.13
C ASN A 399 -5.57 31.13 -14.90
N LYS A 400 -5.47 29.79 -14.86
CA LYS A 400 -4.72 29.10 -13.80
C LYS A 400 -3.24 29.51 -13.78
N SER A 401 -2.59 29.60 -14.94
CA SER A 401 -1.20 30.08 -15.06
C SER A 401 -1.07 31.54 -14.63
N LEU A 402 -1.93 32.42 -15.15
CA LEU A 402 -1.93 33.84 -14.80
C LEU A 402 -2.14 34.04 -13.30
N ARG A 403 -3.01 33.25 -12.66
CA ARG A 403 -3.23 33.32 -11.21
C ARG A 403 -1.97 32.96 -10.43
N ALA A 404 -1.32 31.84 -10.77
CA ALA A 404 -0.07 31.43 -10.14
C ALA A 404 1.05 32.47 -10.33
N GLU A 405 1.14 33.07 -11.53
CA GLU A 405 2.10 34.14 -11.82
C GLU A 405 1.80 35.44 -11.07
N MET A 406 0.52 35.77 -10.85
CA MET A 406 0.10 36.93 -10.07
C MET A 406 0.37 36.74 -8.58
N ASP A 407 0.09 35.54 -8.03
CA ASP A 407 0.38 35.22 -6.64
C ASP A 407 1.91 35.31 -6.39
N ALA A 408 2.73 34.75 -7.30
CA ALA A 408 4.19 34.88 -7.23
C ALA A 408 4.70 36.32 -7.38
N LEU A 409 4.03 37.18 -8.16
CA LEU A 409 4.35 38.61 -8.25
C LEU A 409 3.95 39.35 -6.98
N LYS A 410 2.82 39.00 -6.36
CA LYS A 410 2.36 39.56 -5.10
C LYS A 410 3.36 39.26 -3.98
N ASP A 411 3.82 38.01 -3.88
CA ASP A 411 4.85 37.63 -2.90
C ASP A 411 6.15 38.44 -3.06
N LYS A 412 6.56 38.70 -4.31
CA LYS A 412 7.73 39.55 -4.60
C LYS A 412 7.51 41.02 -4.23
N ILE A 413 6.32 41.55 -4.46
CA ILE A 413 5.93 42.92 -4.06
C ILE A 413 5.96 43.03 -2.54
N ASP A 414 5.34 42.08 -1.83
CA ASP A 414 5.27 42.07 -0.36
C ASP A 414 6.69 41.99 0.27
N GLN A 415 7.59 41.19 -0.30
CA GLN A 415 8.99 41.12 0.13
C GLN A 415 9.77 42.43 -0.12
N LEU A 416 9.56 43.09 -1.25
CA LEU A 416 10.18 44.37 -1.58
C LEU A 416 9.61 45.54 -0.76
N GLU A 417 8.37 45.45 -0.29
CA GLU A 417 7.73 46.44 0.60
C GLU A 417 8.26 46.38 2.04
N GLN A 418 8.99 45.34 2.44
CA GLN A 418 9.53 45.19 3.79
C GLN A 418 11.06 45.37 3.87
N ALA A 419 11.74 45.62 2.75
CA ALA A 419 13.21 45.71 2.69
C ALA A 419 13.74 47.14 2.86
N GLU A 420 14.67 47.38 3.78
CA GLU A 420 15.17 48.73 4.12
C GLU A 420 16.50 49.13 3.46
N ALA A 421 17.50 48.24 3.36
CA ALA A 421 18.86 48.65 2.92
C ALA A 421 19.46 47.78 1.79
N GLU A 422 19.03 46.53 1.62
CA GLU A 422 19.50 45.61 0.57
C GLU A 422 18.31 44.91 -0.08
N CYS A 423 18.35 44.73 -1.41
CA CYS A 423 17.28 44.09 -2.16
C CYS A 423 17.20 42.58 -1.85
N PRO A 424 16.09 42.05 -1.31
CA PRO A 424 16.00 40.64 -0.94
C PRO A 424 15.94 39.68 -2.14
N LEU A 425 15.78 40.19 -3.37
CA LEU A 425 15.72 39.39 -4.59
C LEU A 425 17.08 39.26 -5.31
N CYS A 426 18.01 40.20 -5.11
CA CYS A 426 19.30 40.23 -5.82
C CYS A 426 20.49 40.74 -5.00
N ALA A 427 20.30 41.06 -3.71
CA ALA A 427 21.32 41.50 -2.74
C ALA A 427 22.13 42.76 -3.14
N GLN A 428 21.61 43.60 -4.03
CA GLN A 428 22.21 44.91 -4.34
C GLN A 428 21.75 45.99 -3.35
N PRO A 429 22.56 47.04 -3.10
CA PRO A 429 22.17 48.18 -2.26
C PRO A 429 20.95 48.86 -2.89
N LEU A 430 19.84 48.91 -2.16
CA LEU A 430 18.57 49.36 -2.70
C LEU A 430 18.33 50.82 -2.25
N THR A 431 18.49 51.78 -3.17
CA THR A 431 18.08 53.16 -2.92
C THR A 431 16.56 53.28 -2.98
N ASP A 432 15.96 54.19 -2.21
CA ASP A 432 14.51 54.38 -2.16
C ASP A 432 13.89 54.63 -3.54
N GLU A 433 14.58 55.36 -4.41
CA GLU A 433 14.15 55.61 -5.79
C GLU A 433 14.13 54.33 -6.65
N HIS A 434 15.13 53.46 -6.49
CA HIS A 434 15.20 52.19 -7.23
C HIS A 434 14.14 51.20 -6.74
N ARG A 435 13.88 51.17 -5.43
CA ARG A 435 12.82 50.36 -4.81
C ARG A 435 11.44 50.75 -5.31
N LEU A 436 11.12 52.04 -5.31
CA LEU A 436 9.83 52.55 -5.80
C LEU A 436 9.65 52.25 -7.29
N ARG A 437 10.70 52.37 -8.11
CA ARG A 437 10.65 52.01 -9.53
C ARG A 437 10.41 50.52 -9.76
N LEU A 438 11.02 49.64 -8.97
CA LEU A 438 10.81 48.19 -9.07
C LEU A 438 9.39 47.80 -8.63
N LEU A 439 8.90 48.38 -7.54
CA LEU A 439 7.53 48.18 -7.07
C LEU A 439 6.52 48.65 -8.11
N ASP A 440 6.74 49.80 -8.72
CA ASP A 440 5.90 50.30 -9.81
C ASP A 440 5.88 49.32 -11.00
N GLN A 441 7.06 48.89 -11.48
CA GLN A 441 7.15 47.90 -12.58
C GLN A 441 6.45 46.57 -12.27
N LEU A 442 6.59 46.05 -11.04
CA LEU A 442 5.94 44.81 -10.62
C LEU A 442 4.43 44.98 -10.47
N ARG A 443 3.98 46.12 -9.92
CA ARG A 443 2.56 46.47 -9.82
C ARG A 443 1.94 46.64 -11.21
N THR A 444 2.58 47.34 -12.14
CA THR A 444 2.10 47.47 -13.54
C THR A 444 1.99 46.11 -14.22
N LYS A 445 3.00 45.24 -14.06
CA LYS A 445 2.95 43.86 -14.58
C LYS A 445 1.83 43.03 -13.93
N GLY A 446 1.64 43.17 -12.62
CA GLY A 446 0.54 42.54 -11.88
C GLY A 446 -0.83 43.01 -12.34
N HIS A 447 -1.01 44.32 -12.54
CA HIS A 447 -2.24 44.90 -13.09
C HIS A 447 -2.53 44.39 -14.50
N GLY A 448 -1.55 44.40 -15.41
CA GLY A 448 -1.74 43.89 -16.77
C GLY A 448 -2.11 42.40 -16.82
N LYS A 449 -1.55 41.57 -15.93
CA LYS A 449 -1.96 40.16 -15.79
C LYS A 449 -3.34 40.01 -15.16
N GLY A 450 -3.68 40.87 -14.20
CA GLY A 450 -5.02 40.93 -13.60
C GLY A 450 -6.10 41.34 -14.60
N ASP A 451 -5.81 42.29 -15.50
CA ASP A 451 -6.68 42.69 -16.59
C ASP A 451 -6.87 41.55 -17.59
N ALA A 452 -5.80 40.86 -17.99
CA ALA A 452 -5.88 39.67 -18.83
C ALA A 452 -6.68 38.54 -18.17
N TYR A 453 -6.52 38.35 -16.84
CA TYR A 453 -7.28 37.35 -16.09
C TYR A 453 -8.78 37.63 -16.10
N ARG A 454 -9.16 38.90 -15.86
CA ARG A 454 -10.56 39.36 -15.92
C ARG A 454 -11.12 39.26 -17.32
N ALA A 455 -10.38 39.69 -18.34
CA ALA A 455 -10.79 39.60 -19.74
C ALA A 455 -11.05 38.14 -20.16
N ASN A 456 -10.18 37.21 -19.75
CA ASN A 456 -10.40 35.78 -19.98
C ASN A 456 -11.61 35.23 -19.23
N LEU A 457 -11.90 35.74 -18.02
CA LEU A 457 -13.08 35.33 -17.25
C LEU A 457 -14.37 35.75 -17.99
N THR A 458 -14.45 37.02 -18.39
CA THR A 458 -15.56 37.57 -19.17
C THR A 458 -15.71 36.84 -20.50
N ALA A 459 -14.63 36.61 -21.24
CA ALA A 459 -14.66 35.85 -22.49
C ALA A 459 -15.13 34.38 -22.27
N THR A 460 -14.77 33.76 -21.14
CA THR A 460 -15.21 32.39 -20.80
C THR A 460 -16.71 32.34 -20.48
N GLU A 461 -17.26 33.41 -19.91
CA GLU A 461 -18.69 33.58 -19.62
C GLU A 461 -19.48 33.88 -20.91
N GLU A 462 -19.04 34.81 -21.74
CA GLU A 462 -19.66 35.09 -23.05
C GLU A 462 -19.67 33.85 -23.96
N LEU A 463 -18.57 33.09 -23.97
CA LEU A 463 -18.50 31.81 -24.69
C LEU A 463 -19.43 30.76 -24.08
N ALA A 464 -19.69 30.81 -22.77
CA ALA A 464 -20.65 29.91 -22.12
C ALA A 464 -22.08 30.21 -22.56
N GLU A 465 -22.46 31.48 -22.61
CA GLU A 465 -23.77 31.93 -23.07
C GLU A 465 -23.98 31.57 -24.54
N LYS A 466 -22.99 31.81 -25.41
CA LYS A 466 -23.05 31.41 -26.82
C LYS A 466 -23.19 29.91 -27.00
N ALA A 467 -22.44 29.10 -26.25
CA ALA A 467 -22.60 27.64 -26.30
C ALA A 467 -23.97 27.17 -25.79
N GLN A 468 -24.54 27.84 -24.79
CA GLN A 468 -25.87 27.49 -24.31
C GLN A 468 -26.94 27.83 -25.34
N ALA A 469 -26.89 29.02 -25.95
CA ALA A 469 -27.80 29.40 -27.04
C ALA A 469 -27.73 28.43 -28.23
N LEU A 470 -26.52 28.00 -28.62
CA LEU A 470 -26.35 27.01 -29.69
C LEU A 470 -26.89 25.63 -29.27
N LYS A 471 -26.75 25.22 -28.00
CA LYS A 471 -27.34 23.96 -27.50
C LYS A 471 -28.86 23.98 -27.49
N ASP A 472 -29.45 25.11 -27.13
CA ASP A 472 -30.90 25.28 -27.15
C ASP A 472 -31.42 25.24 -28.60
N GLN A 473 -30.73 25.91 -29.53
CA GLN A 473 -30.99 25.82 -30.98
C GLN A 473 -30.82 24.38 -31.51
N ILE A 474 -29.88 23.61 -30.95
CA ILE A 474 -29.71 22.20 -31.32
C ILE A 474 -30.90 21.35 -30.88
N GLY A 475 -31.37 21.56 -29.65
CA GLY A 475 -32.56 20.87 -29.13
C GLY A 475 -33.82 21.13 -29.95
N GLU A 476 -34.04 22.37 -30.39
CA GLU A 476 -35.18 22.73 -31.25
C GLU A 476 -35.07 22.11 -32.65
N GLY A 477 -33.87 22.09 -33.25
CA GLY A 477 -33.66 21.49 -34.56
C GLY A 477 -33.79 19.97 -34.57
N ASP A 478 -33.33 19.29 -33.52
CA ASP A 478 -33.44 17.84 -33.40
C ASP A 478 -34.91 17.36 -33.30
N GLN A 479 -35.79 18.15 -32.66
CA GLN A 479 -37.22 17.86 -32.64
C GLN A 479 -37.86 17.96 -34.03
N LEU A 480 -37.46 18.96 -34.83
CA LEU A 480 -37.96 19.15 -36.18
C LEU A 480 -37.43 18.09 -37.17
N LEU A 481 -36.26 17.50 -36.89
CA LEU A 481 -35.65 16.43 -37.69
C LEU A 481 -36.22 15.04 -37.40
N TYR A 482 -37.06 14.88 -36.36
CA TYR A 482 -37.64 13.58 -35.97
C TYR A 482 -38.43 12.91 -37.11
N ASP A 483 -39.17 13.69 -37.91
CA ASP A 483 -40.03 13.19 -38.98
C ASP A 483 -39.29 12.95 -40.32
N LEU A 484 -37.99 13.24 -40.38
CA LEU A 484 -37.18 13.13 -41.61
C LEU A 484 -37.24 11.73 -42.26
N PRO A 485 -37.08 10.61 -41.52
CA PRO A 485 -37.14 9.27 -42.12
C PRO A 485 -38.53 8.94 -42.69
N THR A 486 -39.58 9.49 -42.09
CA THR A 486 -40.97 9.28 -42.52
C THR A 486 -41.23 9.98 -43.84
N LEU A 487 -40.78 11.24 -43.98
CA LEU A 487 -40.90 12.00 -45.23
C LEU A 487 -40.05 11.40 -46.36
N GLN A 488 -38.85 10.88 -46.08
CA GLN A 488 -38.01 10.19 -47.07
C GLN A 488 -38.68 8.92 -47.63
N ARG A 489 -39.34 8.12 -46.77
CA ARG A 489 -40.13 6.97 -47.21
C ARG A 489 -41.34 7.37 -48.05
N GLN A 490 -41.99 8.48 -47.70
CA GLN A 490 -43.12 9.00 -48.47
C GLN A 490 -42.70 9.50 -49.85
N GLU A 491 -41.54 10.18 -49.97
CA GLU A 491 -41.00 10.62 -51.26
C GLU A 491 -40.67 9.43 -52.16
N ALA A 492 -39.98 8.41 -51.62
CA ALA A 492 -39.63 7.21 -52.38
C ALA A 492 -40.87 6.49 -52.96
N ALA A 493 -41.94 6.35 -52.17
CA ALA A 493 -43.19 5.74 -52.62
C ALA A 493 -43.92 6.57 -53.71
N ILE A 494 -43.79 7.90 -53.67
CA ILE A 494 -44.36 8.77 -54.71
C ILE A 494 -43.54 8.68 -55.99
N ILE A 495 -42.20 8.67 -55.90
CA ILE A 495 -41.30 8.52 -57.06
C ILE A 495 -41.58 7.21 -57.80
N GLU A 496 -41.76 6.10 -57.09
CA GLU A 496 -42.07 4.80 -57.69
C GLU A 496 -43.39 4.84 -58.48
N ARG A 497 -44.43 5.46 -57.93
CA ARG A 497 -45.71 5.65 -58.62
C ARG A 497 -45.62 6.56 -59.84
N LEU A 498 -44.81 7.62 -59.78
CA LEU A 498 -44.58 8.50 -60.94
C LEU A 498 -43.86 7.76 -62.08
N ALA A 499 -42.89 6.90 -61.75
CA ALA A 499 -42.18 6.08 -62.74
C ALA A 499 -43.09 5.04 -63.42
N GLN A 500 -44.01 4.43 -62.66
CA GLN A 500 -45.03 3.54 -63.22
C GLN A 500 -45.98 4.28 -64.16
N GLY A 501 -46.40 5.50 -63.79
CA GLY A 501 -47.26 6.33 -64.63
C GLY A 501 -46.62 6.83 -65.93
N GLN A 502 -45.30 7.08 -65.95
CA GLN A 502 -44.58 7.45 -67.18
C GLN A 502 -44.53 6.29 -68.19
N ARG A 503 -44.30 5.05 -67.73
CA ARG A 503 -44.32 3.87 -68.62
C ARG A 503 -45.70 3.63 -69.21
N ALA A 504 -46.75 3.82 -68.41
CA ALA A 504 -48.13 3.73 -68.89
C ALA A 504 -48.46 4.78 -69.96
N ALA A 505 -47.87 5.99 -69.89
CA ALA A 505 -48.08 7.04 -70.89
C ALA A 505 -47.45 6.70 -72.25
N GLU A 506 -46.27 6.08 -72.26
CA GLU A 506 -45.60 5.64 -73.49
C GLU A 506 -46.37 4.51 -74.18
N GLU A 507 -46.85 3.52 -73.41
CA GLU A 507 -47.64 2.40 -73.93
C GLU A 507 -49.02 2.84 -74.45
N LEU A 508 -49.65 3.83 -73.80
CA LEU A 508 -50.94 4.38 -74.22
C LEU A 508 -50.88 5.01 -75.62
N GLY A 509 -49.80 5.73 -75.93
CA GLY A 509 -49.63 6.38 -77.24
C GLY A 509 -49.56 5.38 -78.39
N THR A 510 -48.94 4.21 -78.18
CA THR A 510 -48.90 3.11 -79.15
C THR A 510 -50.28 2.49 -79.40
N ILE A 511 -51.03 2.18 -78.33
CA ILE A 511 -52.34 1.52 -78.42
C ILE A 511 -53.38 2.43 -79.11
N GLN A 512 -53.34 3.74 -78.85
CA GLN A 512 -54.27 4.70 -79.47
C GLN A 512 -54.06 4.82 -80.99
N ALA A 513 -52.82 4.68 -81.48
CA ALA A 513 -52.53 4.68 -82.91
C ALA A 513 -53.03 3.40 -83.62
N GLU A 514 -52.94 2.25 -82.93
CA GLU A 514 -53.46 0.97 -83.43
C GLU A 514 -55.00 0.97 -83.50
N LEU A 515 -55.67 1.53 -82.50
CA LEU A 515 -57.13 1.66 -82.46
C LEU A 515 -57.68 2.41 -83.68
N ALA A 516 -57.08 3.57 -84.00
CA ALA A 516 -57.53 4.41 -85.11
C ALA A 516 -57.41 3.72 -86.48
N ALA A 517 -56.42 2.84 -86.65
CA ALA A 517 -56.23 2.07 -87.89
C ALA A 517 -57.28 0.95 -88.05
N ILE A 518 -57.72 0.34 -86.94
CA ILE A 518 -58.72 -0.74 -86.92
C ILE A 518 -60.13 -0.17 -87.21
N GLU A 519 -60.49 0.97 -86.61
CA GLU A 519 -61.78 1.64 -86.85
C GLU A 519 -61.97 2.03 -88.33
N GLN A 520 -60.89 2.44 -89.01
CA GLN A 520 -60.94 2.83 -90.42
C GLN A 520 -61.23 1.64 -91.35
N ARG A 521 -60.75 0.43 -91.02
CA ARG A 521 -61.03 -0.81 -91.79
C ARG A 521 -62.48 -1.26 -91.66
N LEU A 522 -63.07 -1.09 -90.48
CA LEU A 522 -64.47 -1.41 -90.19
C LEU A 522 -65.43 -0.52 -91.01
N ALA A 523 -65.14 0.77 -91.10
CA ALA A 523 -65.97 1.73 -91.84
C ALA A 523 -65.97 1.51 -93.37
N ALA A 524 -64.89 0.97 -93.93
CA ALA A 524 -64.74 0.73 -95.37
C ALA A 524 -65.37 -0.60 -95.85
N GLN A 525 -65.89 -1.44 -94.95
CA GLN A 525 -66.34 -2.82 -95.24
C GLN A 525 -65.30 -3.68 -95.98
N ASP A 526 -64.02 -3.38 -95.78
CA ASP A 526 -62.89 -4.04 -96.44
C ASP A 526 -62.52 -5.34 -95.71
N TYR A 527 -63.47 -6.29 -95.71
CA TYR A 527 -63.34 -7.61 -95.11
C TYR A 527 -64.26 -8.65 -95.79
N ALA A 528 -63.77 -9.90 -95.88
CA ALA A 528 -64.52 -11.07 -96.39
C ALA A 528 -65.15 -10.92 -97.79
N SER A 529 -64.42 -10.32 -98.75
CA SER A 529 -64.89 -10.07 -100.12
C SER A 529 -65.18 -11.33 -100.95
N GLU A 530 -64.44 -12.43 -100.73
CA GLU A 530 -64.67 -13.72 -101.42
C GLU A 530 -65.95 -14.42 -100.92
N ALA A 531 -66.20 -14.41 -99.62
CA ALA A 531 -67.38 -15.04 -99.01
C ALA A 531 -68.69 -14.35 -99.42
N GLN A 532 -68.65 -13.03 -99.69
CA GLN A 532 -69.82 -12.27 -100.18
C GLN A 532 -70.24 -12.68 -101.60
N ALA A 533 -69.29 -13.05 -102.47
CA ALA A 533 -69.59 -13.50 -103.84
C ALA A 533 -70.13 -14.93 -103.88
N GLU A 534 -69.64 -15.80 -103.00
CA GLU A 534 -70.01 -17.22 -102.93
C GLU A 534 -71.44 -17.42 -102.36
N LEU A 535 -71.87 -16.53 -101.45
CA LEU A 535 -73.22 -16.56 -100.85
C LEU A 535 -74.33 -16.38 -101.91
N ALA A 536 -74.06 -15.61 -102.97
CA ALA A 536 -75.01 -15.39 -104.06
C ALA A 536 -75.24 -16.64 -104.93
N GLN A 537 -74.26 -17.55 -105.04
CA GLN A 537 -74.39 -18.80 -105.81
C GLN A 537 -75.17 -19.87 -105.05
N VAL A 538 -74.98 -19.96 -103.73
CA VAL A 538 -75.64 -20.97 -102.87
C VAL A 538 -77.16 -20.77 -102.81
N LEU A 539 -77.64 -19.52 -102.88
CA LEU A 539 -79.07 -19.21 -102.90
C LEU A 539 -79.81 -19.74 -104.13
N ALA A 540 -79.12 -19.88 -105.27
CA ALA A 540 -79.72 -20.43 -106.51
C ALA A 540 -79.82 -21.96 -106.50
N GLN A 541 -78.94 -22.67 -105.78
CA GLN A 541 -78.92 -24.14 -105.70
C GLN A 541 -80.01 -24.70 -104.76
N ALA A 542 -80.48 -23.92 -103.79
CA ALA A 542 -81.47 -24.33 -102.80
C ALA A 542 -82.90 -24.48 -103.36
N GLU A 543 -83.23 -23.83 -104.47
CA GLU A 543 -84.56 -23.90 -105.10
C GLU A 543 -84.81 -25.19 -105.90
N GLU A 544 -83.76 -25.93 -106.30
CA GLU A 544 -83.85 -27.09 -107.19
C GLU A 544 -84.09 -28.44 -106.46
N LEU A 545 -83.96 -28.48 -105.13
CA LEU A 545 -83.76 -29.74 -104.36
C LEU A 545 -85.03 -30.46 -103.82
N GLY A 546 -86.20 -29.81 -103.74
CA GLY A 546 -87.51 -30.46 -103.53
C GLY A 546 -87.72 -31.38 -102.29
N TYR A 547 -87.45 -30.89 -101.06
CA TYR A 547 -87.60 -31.65 -99.80
C TYR A 547 -88.99 -31.51 -99.11
N GLU A 548 -89.58 -32.62 -98.59
CA GLU A 548 -90.87 -32.66 -97.87
C GLU A 548 -90.75 -33.02 -96.37
N PHE A 549 -91.14 -32.08 -95.49
CA PHE A 549 -90.96 -32.12 -94.02
C PHE A 549 -91.78 -33.18 -93.26
N ALA A 550 -92.94 -33.61 -93.78
CA ALA A 550 -93.87 -34.48 -93.05
C ALA A 550 -93.39 -35.93 -92.91
N ALA A 551 -92.70 -36.47 -93.91
CA ALA A 551 -92.15 -37.84 -93.88
C ALA A 551 -90.94 -37.97 -92.94
N HIS A 552 -90.12 -36.92 -92.82
CA HIS A 552 -88.92 -36.91 -91.98
C HIS A 552 -89.25 -36.82 -90.47
N LYS A 553 -90.34 -36.14 -90.08
CA LYS A 553 -90.78 -36.03 -88.68
C LYS A 553 -91.17 -37.37 -88.04
N ALA A 554 -91.71 -38.30 -88.82
CA ALA A 554 -92.10 -39.63 -88.33
C ALA A 554 -90.89 -40.55 -88.05
N ALA A 555 -89.84 -40.48 -88.86
CA ALA A 555 -88.60 -41.23 -88.64
C ALA A 555 -87.82 -40.73 -87.41
N ARG A 556 -87.82 -39.40 -87.16
CA ARG A 556 -87.11 -38.77 -86.04
C ARG A 556 -87.69 -39.12 -84.66
N GLN A 557 -89.00 -39.37 -84.58
CA GLN A 557 -89.67 -39.79 -83.32
C GLN A 557 -89.30 -41.23 -82.91
N ALA A 558 -89.00 -42.11 -83.86
CA ALA A 558 -88.54 -43.47 -83.59
C ALA A 558 -87.08 -43.52 -83.06
N VAL A 559 -86.22 -42.61 -83.53
CA VAL A 559 -84.82 -42.47 -83.05
C VAL A 559 -84.75 -41.92 -81.63
N ALA A 560 -85.60 -40.95 -81.28
CA ALA A 560 -85.63 -40.33 -79.95
C ALA A 560 -86.00 -41.32 -78.82
N ALA A 561 -86.81 -42.33 -79.11
CA ALA A 561 -87.21 -43.34 -78.13
C ALA A 561 -86.07 -44.35 -77.79
N GLY A 562 -85.05 -44.49 -78.63
CA GLY A 562 -83.93 -45.43 -78.44
C GLY A 562 -82.62 -44.81 -77.93
N GLN A 563 -82.52 -43.48 -77.83
CA GLN A 563 -81.30 -42.74 -77.48
C GLN A 563 -80.66 -43.09 -76.10
N PRO A 564 -81.43 -43.36 -75.01
CA PRO A 564 -80.85 -43.66 -73.70
C PRO A 564 -79.95 -44.92 -73.68
N PHE A 565 -80.23 -45.89 -74.55
CA PHE A 565 -79.49 -47.16 -74.62
C PHE A 565 -78.12 -47.03 -75.29
N ALA A 566 -77.88 -45.98 -76.09
CA ALA A 566 -76.58 -45.72 -76.72
C ALA A 566 -75.54 -45.17 -75.71
N GLU A 567 -75.98 -44.28 -74.81
CA GLU A 567 -75.12 -43.72 -73.76
C GLU A 567 -74.76 -44.78 -72.71
N GLN A 568 -75.73 -45.63 -72.34
CA GLN A 568 -75.52 -46.75 -71.42
C GLN A 568 -74.55 -47.80 -71.98
N LYS A 569 -74.57 -48.09 -73.29
CA LYS A 569 -73.61 -49.02 -73.93
C LYS A 569 -72.17 -48.51 -73.95
N THR A 570 -71.98 -47.19 -74.02
CA THR A 570 -70.65 -46.55 -73.96
C THR A 570 -70.08 -46.54 -72.53
N ARG A 571 -70.93 -46.38 -71.52
CA ARG A 571 -70.54 -46.52 -70.10
C ARG A 571 -70.27 -47.98 -69.72
N LEU A 572 -71.00 -48.93 -70.32
CA LEU A 572 -70.79 -50.37 -70.14
C LEU A 572 -69.41 -50.82 -70.66
N SER A 573 -68.99 -50.35 -71.84
CA SER A 573 -67.66 -50.68 -72.39
C SER A 573 -66.50 -50.04 -71.60
N ALA A 574 -66.70 -48.85 -71.04
CA ALA A 574 -65.74 -48.23 -70.12
C ALA A 574 -65.65 -48.96 -68.76
N ALA A 575 -66.78 -49.42 -68.22
CA ALA A 575 -66.83 -50.21 -66.99
C ALA A 575 -66.15 -51.59 -67.12
N GLN A 576 -66.20 -52.22 -68.30
CA GLN A 576 -65.51 -53.49 -68.58
C GLN A 576 -63.98 -53.40 -68.43
N ILE A 577 -63.38 -52.24 -68.74
CA ILE A 577 -61.94 -51.99 -68.59
C ILE A 577 -61.62 -51.41 -67.19
N GLY A 578 -62.55 -50.65 -66.59
CA GLY A 578 -62.38 -50.03 -65.27
C GLY A 578 -62.29 -51.04 -64.11
N VAL A 579 -63.03 -52.15 -64.16
CA VAL A 579 -63.04 -53.15 -63.07
C VAL A 579 -61.65 -53.75 -62.80
N GLU A 580 -60.90 -54.12 -63.84
CA GLU A 580 -59.59 -54.76 -63.69
C GLU A 580 -58.54 -53.77 -63.12
N LYS A 581 -58.62 -52.50 -63.51
CA LYS A 581 -57.75 -51.41 -63.05
C LYS A 581 -57.99 -51.04 -61.58
N GLU A 582 -59.25 -50.98 -61.16
CA GLU A 582 -59.60 -50.71 -59.76
C GLU A 582 -59.24 -51.90 -58.86
N GLN A 583 -59.42 -53.14 -59.34
CA GLN A 583 -58.96 -54.34 -58.62
C GLN A 583 -57.45 -54.39 -58.42
N THR A 584 -56.65 -54.08 -59.44
CA THR A 584 -55.17 -54.03 -59.30
C THR A 584 -54.71 -52.92 -58.36
N SER A 585 -55.41 -51.78 -58.34
CA SER A 585 -55.12 -50.65 -57.46
C SER A 585 -55.45 -50.99 -55.99
N LEU A 586 -56.56 -51.67 -55.75
CA LEU A 586 -56.94 -52.20 -54.43
C LEU A 586 -55.95 -53.25 -53.91
N GLU A 587 -55.51 -54.19 -54.73
CA GLU A 587 -54.48 -55.17 -54.33
C GLU A 587 -53.14 -54.51 -53.95
N ARG A 588 -52.75 -53.44 -54.65
CA ARG A 588 -51.54 -52.68 -54.35
C ARG A 588 -51.67 -51.93 -53.02
N LEU A 589 -52.81 -51.28 -52.78
CA LEU A 589 -53.10 -50.56 -51.54
C LEU A 589 -53.19 -51.53 -50.35
N GLU A 590 -53.77 -52.72 -50.53
CA GLU A 590 -53.85 -53.74 -49.49
C GLU A 590 -52.47 -54.26 -49.07
N LYS A 591 -51.57 -54.49 -50.03
CA LYS A 591 -50.15 -54.79 -49.75
C LYS A 591 -49.44 -53.63 -49.04
N GLY A 592 -49.77 -52.38 -49.38
CA GLY A 592 -49.26 -51.18 -48.72
C GLY A 592 -49.69 -51.10 -47.24
N ILE A 593 -50.99 -51.27 -46.98
CA ILE A 593 -51.59 -51.29 -45.63
C ILE A 593 -50.93 -52.38 -44.77
N GLN A 594 -50.80 -53.61 -45.29
CA GLN A 594 -50.16 -54.71 -44.55
C GLN A 594 -48.70 -54.42 -44.19
N ARG A 595 -47.94 -53.75 -45.08
CA ARG A 595 -46.54 -53.37 -44.82
C ARG A 595 -46.45 -52.34 -43.69
N VAL A 596 -47.31 -51.32 -43.70
CA VAL A 596 -47.31 -50.26 -42.67
C VAL A 596 -47.81 -50.82 -41.33
N GLN A 597 -48.81 -51.71 -41.32
CA GLN A 597 -49.28 -52.42 -40.12
C GLN A 597 -48.15 -53.23 -39.46
N LYS A 598 -47.42 -54.05 -40.23
CA LYS A 598 -46.27 -54.81 -39.69
C LYS A 598 -45.17 -53.90 -39.12
N ARG A 599 -44.90 -52.76 -39.77
CA ARG A 599 -43.94 -51.77 -39.26
C ARG A 599 -44.43 -51.17 -37.93
N MET A 600 -45.72 -50.82 -37.85
CA MET A 600 -46.32 -50.27 -36.63
C MET A 600 -46.28 -51.27 -35.46
N GLU A 601 -46.62 -52.54 -35.71
CA GLU A 601 -46.52 -53.62 -34.71
C GLU A 601 -45.08 -53.79 -34.19
N SER A 602 -44.09 -53.75 -35.10
CA SER A 602 -42.67 -53.82 -34.72
C SER A 602 -42.22 -52.64 -33.86
N GLU A 603 -42.64 -51.42 -34.19
CA GLU A 603 -42.30 -50.22 -33.40
C GLU A 603 -43.03 -50.22 -32.04
N GLN A 604 -44.28 -50.73 -31.97
CA GLN A 604 -45.01 -50.91 -30.70
C GLN A 604 -44.32 -51.94 -29.78
N ALA A 605 -43.87 -53.07 -30.33
CA ALA A 605 -43.11 -54.07 -29.56
C ALA A 605 -41.78 -53.49 -29.03
N HIS A 606 -41.04 -52.78 -29.86
CA HIS A 606 -39.78 -52.14 -29.45
C HIS A 606 -40.00 -51.08 -28.36
N ARG A 607 -41.09 -50.30 -28.45
CA ARG A 607 -41.47 -49.34 -27.41
C ARG A 607 -41.74 -50.04 -26.07
N ALA A 608 -42.45 -51.17 -26.07
CA ALA A 608 -42.74 -51.92 -24.85
C ALA A 608 -41.47 -52.45 -24.17
N GLU A 609 -40.49 -52.92 -24.93
CA GLU A 609 -39.18 -53.34 -24.41
C GLU A 609 -38.42 -52.17 -23.74
N LEU A 610 -38.41 -51.01 -24.39
CA LEU A 610 -37.77 -49.80 -23.86
C LEU A 610 -38.48 -49.30 -22.58
N GLU A 611 -39.81 -49.37 -22.53
CA GLU A 611 -40.60 -49.02 -21.35
C GLU A 611 -40.28 -49.97 -20.16
N GLN A 612 -40.16 -51.27 -20.39
CA GLN A 612 -39.71 -52.22 -19.36
C GLN A 612 -38.28 -51.93 -18.87
N LYS A 613 -37.36 -51.58 -19.78
CA LYS A 613 -35.99 -51.20 -19.42
C LYS A 613 -35.98 -49.92 -18.57
N ALA A 614 -36.77 -48.91 -18.95
CA ALA A 614 -36.92 -47.67 -18.21
C ALA A 614 -37.45 -47.92 -16.79
N ASP A 615 -38.40 -48.84 -16.61
CA ASP A 615 -38.95 -49.17 -15.29
C ASP A 615 -37.94 -49.88 -14.38
N LYS A 616 -37.09 -50.77 -14.92
CA LYS A 616 -35.98 -51.37 -14.16
C LYS A 616 -34.99 -50.31 -13.68
N LEU A 617 -34.63 -49.36 -14.55
CA LEU A 617 -33.73 -48.25 -14.21
C LEU A 617 -34.36 -47.31 -13.17
N ARG A 618 -35.66 -47.01 -13.27
CA ARG A 618 -36.39 -46.22 -12.25
C ARG A 618 -36.33 -46.86 -10.86
N LYS A 619 -36.56 -48.17 -10.77
CA LYS A 619 -36.46 -48.91 -9.49
C LYS A 619 -35.05 -48.88 -8.89
N GLN A 620 -34.01 -48.96 -9.73
CA GLN A 620 -32.63 -48.80 -9.25
C GLN A 620 -32.37 -47.39 -8.69
N LEU A 621 -32.97 -46.36 -9.31
CA LEU A 621 -32.83 -44.97 -8.91
C LEU A 621 -33.64 -44.57 -7.66
N GLU A 622 -34.55 -45.41 -7.15
CA GLU A 622 -35.23 -45.17 -5.86
C GLU A 622 -34.25 -45.05 -4.69
N LYS A 623 -33.11 -45.75 -4.78
CA LYS A 623 -32.03 -45.69 -3.76
C LYS A 623 -31.12 -44.48 -3.91
N ALA A 624 -31.25 -43.70 -5.00
CA ALA A 624 -30.37 -42.57 -5.29
C ALA A 624 -30.28 -41.54 -4.13
N PRO A 625 -31.38 -41.12 -3.47
CA PRO A 625 -31.29 -40.14 -2.39
C PRO A 625 -30.50 -40.64 -1.19
N VAL A 626 -30.59 -41.94 -0.88
CA VAL A 626 -29.87 -42.57 0.24
C VAL A 626 -28.38 -42.63 -0.06
N VAL A 627 -28.02 -43.05 -1.28
CA VAL A 627 -26.61 -43.11 -1.72
C VAL A 627 -25.98 -41.72 -1.79
N GLU A 628 -26.73 -40.71 -2.26
CA GLU A 628 -26.28 -39.31 -2.28
C GLU A 628 -26.06 -38.76 -0.88
N ALA A 629 -26.98 -39.01 0.05
CA ALA A 629 -26.85 -38.60 1.45
C ALA A 629 -25.64 -39.26 2.12
N GLU A 630 -25.43 -40.55 1.89
CA GLU A 630 -24.30 -41.30 2.45
C GLU A 630 -22.96 -40.81 1.89
N LEU A 631 -22.88 -40.50 0.59
CA LEU A 631 -21.68 -39.90 0.00
C LEU A 631 -21.37 -38.53 0.63
N GLN A 632 -22.36 -37.68 0.85
CA GLN A 632 -22.15 -36.38 1.50
C GLN A 632 -21.73 -36.53 2.96
N ARG A 633 -22.33 -37.48 3.69
CA ARG A 633 -21.95 -37.81 5.06
C ARG A 633 -20.49 -38.27 5.15
N MET A 634 -20.10 -39.24 4.32
CA MET A 634 -18.72 -39.74 4.24
C MET A 634 -17.72 -38.64 3.88
N ARG A 635 -18.05 -37.76 2.92
CA ARG A 635 -17.20 -36.60 2.58
C ARG A 635 -17.00 -35.67 3.77
N GLY A 636 -18.06 -35.39 4.53
CA GLY A 636 -17.99 -34.52 5.71
C GLY A 636 -17.16 -35.14 6.85
N GLU A 637 -17.36 -36.43 7.13
CA GLU A 637 -16.62 -37.15 8.17
C GLU A 637 -15.13 -37.29 7.82
N GLU A 638 -14.81 -37.63 6.58
CA GLU A 638 -13.43 -37.76 6.08
C GLU A 638 -12.69 -36.41 6.13
N ALA A 639 -13.35 -35.32 5.71
CA ALA A 639 -12.79 -33.98 5.80
C ALA A 639 -12.50 -33.57 7.26
N ALA A 640 -13.43 -33.86 8.18
CA ALA A 640 -13.24 -33.59 9.61
C ALA A 640 -12.07 -34.41 10.20
N ALA A 641 -11.92 -35.68 9.80
CA ALA A 641 -10.80 -36.52 10.22
C ALA A 641 -9.46 -35.99 9.69
N ARG A 642 -9.40 -35.56 8.42
CA ARG A 642 -8.19 -34.92 7.84
C ARG A 642 -7.82 -33.62 8.55
N GLN A 643 -8.80 -32.81 8.94
CA GLN A 643 -8.54 -31.59 9.69
C GLN A 643 -7.92 -31.90 11.06
N ARG A 644 -8.42 -32.92 11.77
CA ARG A 644 -7.84 -33.37 13.05
C ARG A 644 -6.42 -33.90 12.86
N LEU A 645 -6.18 -34.65 11.80
CA LEU A 645 -4.84 -35.15 11.44
C LEU A 645 -3.86 -33.99 11.22
N GLY A 646 -4.24 -33.00 10.41
CA GLY A 646 -3.43 -31.80 10.16
C GLY A 646 -3.15 -31.00 11.43
N ALA A 647 -4.14 -30.83 12.31
CA ALA A 647 -3.97 -30.14 13.58
C ALA A 647 -2.99 -30.87 14.52
N ALA A 648 -3.07 -32.20 14.62
CA ALA A 648 -2.15 -33.00 15.41
C ALA A 648 -0.71 -32.96 14.85
N GLN A 649 -0.55 -33.02 13.52
CA GLN A 649 0.75 -32.86 12.86
C GLN A 649 1.38 -31.49 13.15
N GLN A 650 0.60 -30.40 13.04
CA GLN A 650 1.08 -29.05 13.33
C GLN A 650 1.54 -28.89 14.78
N ARG A 651 0.80 -29.45 15.73
CA ARG A 651 1.19 -29.43 17.16
C ARG A 651 2.51 -30.17 17.39
N LEU A 652 2.72 -31.31 16.74
CA LEU A 652 3.98 -32.05 16.85
C LEU A 652 5.16 -31.35 16.20
N GLU A 653 4.96 -30.71 15.05
CA GLU A 653 6.00 -29.86 14.45
C GLU A 653 6.33 -28.65 15.34
N ALA A 654 5.32 -28.04 15.98
CA ALA A 654 5.54 -26.99 16.97
C ALA A 654 6.40 -27.49 18.15
N CYS A 655 6.15 -28.70 18.66
CA CYS A 655 7.00 -29.32 19.69
C CYS A 655 8.46 -29.43 19.22
N LYS A 656 8.74 -29.86 17.99
CA LYS A 656 10.12 -29.95 17.47
C LYS A 656 10.82 -28.58 17.43
N VAL A 657 10.09 -27.52 17.09
CA VAL A 657 10.62 -26.14 17.12
C VAL A 657 10.91 -25.71 18.55
N LEU A 658 9.99 -25.99 19.47
CA LEU A 658 10.12 -25.68 20.90
C LEU A 658 11.33 -26.41 21.54
N GLU A 659 11.63 -27.65 21.16
CA GLU A 659 12.83 -28.38 21.61
C GLU A 659 14.13 -27.67 21.21
N ARG A 660 14.22 -27.17 19.97
CA ARG A 660 15.38 -26.39 19.51
C ARG A 660 15.51 -25.07 20.27
N GLN A 661 14.39 -24.39 20.51
CA GLN A 661 14.37 -23.16 21.30
C GLN A 661 14.76 -23.40 22.76
N GLN A 662 14.31 -24.51 23.35
CA GLN A 662 14.69 -24.91 24.70
C GLN A 662 16.20 -25.09 24.80
N ALA A 663 16.81 -25.86 23.89
CA ALA A 663 18.25 -26.09 23.89
C ALA A 663 19.05 -24.78 23.78
N HIS A 664 18.64 -23.88 22.88
CA HIS A 664 19.31 -22.59 22.71
C HIS A 664 19.19 -21.69 23.95
N LYS A 665 17.98 -21.58 24.53
CA LYS A 665 17.75 -20.78 25.74
C LYS A 665 18.48 -21.35 26.96
N GLN A 666 18.56 -22.68 27.05
CA GLN A 666 19.27 -23.35 28.13
C GLN A 666 20.78 -23.07 28.08
N LYS A 667 21.38 -23.12 26.88
CA LYS A 667 22.77 -22.69 26.68
C LYS A 667 22.98 -21.23 27.13
N ARG A 668 22.08 -20.32 26.74
CA ARG A 668 22.18 -18.90 27.13
C ARG A 668 22.07 -18.70 28.64
N ARG A 669 21.17 -19.43 29.30
CA ARG A 669 21.06 -19.42 30.76
C ARG A 669 22.38 -19.85 31.40
N ASP A 670 23.00 -20.92 30.91
CA ASP A 670 24.27 -21.42 31.47
C ASP A 670 25.41 -20.40 31.29
N GLU A 671 25.45 -19.69 30.15
CA GLU A 671 26.37 -18.57 29.93
C GLU A 671 26.15 -17.42 30.92
N LEU A 672 24.90 -17.07 31.22
CA LEU A 672 24.57 -16.01 32.17
C LEU A 672 24.93 -16.41 33.61
N VAL A 673 24.74 -17.68 33.98
CA VAL A 673 25.17 -18.21 35.29
C VAL A 673 26.68 -18.08 35.45
N ALA A 674 27.45 -18.48 34.42
CA ALA A 674 28.91 -18.32 34.44
C ALA A 674 29.32 -16.85 34.54
N LYS A 675 28.69 -15.96 33.78
CA LYS A 675 28.95 -14.51 33.87
C LYS A 675 28.61 -13.94 35.25
N LYS A 676 27.49 -14.34 35.84
CA LYS A 676 27.07 -13.87 37.17
C LYS A 676 28.15 -14.18 38.22
N SER A 677 28.70 -15.40 38.19
CA SER A 677 29.80 -15.81 39.09
C SER A 677 31.01 -14.88 39.00
N ILE A 678 31.42 -14.51 37.79
CA ILE A 678 32.55 -13.58 37.58
C ILE A 678 32.24 -12.21 38.19
N TYR A 679 31.03 -11.68 37.95
CA TYR A 679 30.65 -10.38 38.51
C TYR A 679 30.49 -10.41 40.03
N ASP A 680 30.09 -11.53 40.64
CA ASP A 680 30.06 -11.71 42.10
C ASP A 680 31.46 -11.61 42.72
N GLU A 681 32.47 -12.21 42.06
CA GLU A 681 33.88 -12.08 42.46
C GLU A 681 34.38 -10.64 42.30
N LEU A 682 34.12 -10.01 41.15
CA LEU A 682 34.53 -8.62 40.89
C LEU A 682 33.91 -7.63 41.88
N ARG A 683 32.65 -7.83 42.27
CA ARG A 683 31.98 -6.98 43.25
C ARG A 683 32.69 -7.04 44.60
N THR A 684 33.10 -8.25 45.00
CA THR A 684 33.85 -8.46 46.24
C THR A 684 35.22 -7.80 46.14
N ALA A 685 35.93 -7.98 45.02
CA ALA A 685 37.25 -7.42 44.80
C ALA A 685 37.27 -5.89 44.79
N PHE A 686 36.25 -5.24 44.20
CA PHE A 686 36.20 -3.78 44.11
C PHE A 686 35.60 -3.10 45.35
N GLY A 687 34.93 -3.84 46.21
CA GLY A 687 34.33 -3.31 47.42
C GLY A 687 35.36 -2.90 48.48
N VAL A 688 34.88 -2.23 49.53
CA VAL A 688 35.69 -1.64 50.61
C VAL A 688 36.61 -2.66 51.32
N ARG A 689 36.23 -3.94 51.33
CA ARG A 689 36.99 -5.06 51.94
C ARG A 689 37.88 -5.82 50.94
N GLY A 690 37.87 -5.43 49.67
CA GLY A 690 38.65 -6.05 48.62
C GLY A 690 40.00 -5.35 48.42
N VAL A 691 40.34 -5.09 47.16
CA VAL A 691 41.60 -4.45 46.78
C VAL A 691 41.84 -3.11 47.51
N PRO A 692 40.84 -2.21 47.71
CA PRO A 692 41.04 -0.99 48.48
C PRO A 692 41.60 -1.21 49.91
N ALA A 693 41.10 -2.21 50.63
CA ALA A 693 41.61 -2.54 51.96
C ALA A 693 43.06 -3.03 51.88
N MET A 694 43.35 -3.94 50.94
CA MET A 694 44.70 -4.49 50.72
C MET A 694 45.73 -3.40 50.39
N VAL A 695 45.34 -2.39 49.59
CA VAL A 695 46.22 -1.26 49.25
C VAL A 695 46.51 -0.39 50.46
N ILE A 696 45.52 -0.14 51.33
CA ILE A 696 45.72 0.59 52.59
C ILE A 696 46.64 -0.21 53.52
N GLU A 697 46.39 -1.51 53.69
CA GLU A 697 47.20 -2.39 54.54
C GLU A 697 48.66 -2.48 54.07
N ALA A 698 48.92 -2.42 52.76
CA ALA A 698 50.26 -2.37 52.21
C ALA A 698 50.95 -1.00 52.43
N ALA A 699 50.21 0.10 52.44
CA ALA A 699 50.75 1.45 52.58
C ALA A 699 51.07 1.85 54.03
N VAL A 700 50.29 1.36 55.01
CA VAL A 700 50.45 1.73 56.43
C VAL A 700 51.86 1.45 56.98
N PRO A 701 52.47 0.26 56.75
CA PRO A 701 53.84 -0.01 57.19
C PRO A 701 54.89 0.94 56.59
N GLU A 702 54.71 1.39 55.34
CA GLU A 702 55.62 2.36 54.70
C GLU A 702 55.55 3.72 55.39
N ILE A 703 54.33 4.19 55.71
CA ILE A 703 54.11 5.47 56.41
C ILE A 703 54.70 5.39 57.82
N GLU A 704 54.47 4.28 58.53
CA GLU A 704 55.01 4.05 59.86
C GLU A 704 56.53 4.08 59.86
N ALA A 705 57.17 3.33 58.96
CA ALA A 705 58.62 3.30 58.82
C ALA A 705 59.21 4.69 58.50
N GLY A 706 58.60 5.40 57.55
CA GLY A 706 59.03 6.75 57.16
C GLY A 706 58.89 7.77 58.30
N ALA A 707 57.79 7.71 59.06
CA ALA A 707 57.57 8.59 60.20
C ALA A 707 58.59 8.30 61.31
N ASN A 708 58.80 7.02 61.64
CA ASN A 708 59.73 6.62 62.70
C ASN A 708 61.19 6.95 62.39
N GLN A 709 61.60 6.88 61.12
CA GLN A 709 62.94 7.31 60.72
C GLN A 709 63.20 8.79 61.05
N LEU A 710 62.19 9.65 60.85
CA LEU A 710 62.30 11.07 61.18
C LEU A 710 62.14 11.34 62.66
N LEU A 711 61.20 10.65 63.31
CA LEU A 711 60.96 10.78 64.73
C LEU A 711 62.19 10.37 65.55
N ALA A 712 62.87 9.29 65.16
CA ALA A 712 64.11 8.85 65.77
C ALA A 712 65.22 9.91 65.67
N ARG A 713 65.38 10.58 64.50
CA ARG A 713 66.34 11.68 64.33
C ARG A 713 66.03 12.87 65.22
N MET A 714 64.76 13.26 65.33
CA MET A 714 64.37 14.39 66.17
C MET A 714 64.43 14.07 67.67
N THR A 715 64.27 12.81 68.07
CA THR A 715 64.13 12.42 69.49
C THR A 715 65.33 11.67 70.04
N ASP A 716 66.35 11.38 69.22
CA ASP A 716 67.51 10.53 69.57
C ASP A 716 67.09 9.07 69.85
N GLY A 717 66.16 8.56 69.04
CA GLY A 717 65.62 7.21 69.17
C GLY A 717 64.64 6.99 70.34
N ARG A 718 64.32 8.03 71.13
CA ARG A 718 63.47 7.92 72.32
C ARG A 718 61.99 7.72 72.04
N MET A 719 61.51 8.04 70.84
CA MET A 719 60.10 7.90 70.47
C MET A 719 59.92 7.08 69.20
N HIS A 720 58.93 6.19 69.22
CA HIS A 720 58.46 5.42 68.07
C HIS A 720 56.94 5.47 68.01
N MET A 721 56.35 5.53 66.83
CA MET A 721 54.92 5.53 66.60
C MET A 721 54.48 4.27 65.84
N ARG A 722 53.25 3.83 66.03
CA ARG A 722 52.65 2.72 65.29
C ARG A 722 51.21 3.03 64.93
N PHE A 723 50.77 2.54 63.77
CA PHE A 723 49.36 2.47 63.43
C PHE A 723 48.79 1.10 63.81
N ASP A 724 47.77 1.07 64.65
CA ASP A 724 46.95 -0.11 64.83
C ASP A 724 45.92 -0.14 63.69
N THR A 725 46.01 -1.16 62.84
CA THR A 725 45.13 -1.35 61.68
C THR A 725 43.88 -2.14 62.02
N GLN A 726 43.80 -2.70 63.22
CA GLN A 726 42.70 -3.55 63.68
C GLN A 726 42.36 -3.24 65.14
N ARG A 727 41.07 -3.26 65.46
CA ARG A 727 40.53 -3.14 66.82
C ARG A 727 39.48 -4.21 67.05
N GLU A 728 39.62 -4.94 68.14
CA GLU A 728 38.56 -5.83 68.62
C GLU A 728 37.41 -4.99 69.18
N THR A 729 36.22 -5.26 68.66
CA THR A 729 34.99 -4.68 69.22
C THR A 729 34.50 -5.49 70.41
N LEU A 730 33.61 -4.91 71.23
CA LEU A 730 32.94 -5.60 72.34
C LEU A 730 32.22 -6.90 71.93
N ALA A 731 31.96 -7.09 70.63
CA ALA A 731 31.38 -8.29 70.04
C ALA A 731 32.42 -9.34 69.57
N SER A 732 33.70 -9.19 69.92
CA SER A 732 34.82 -10.04 69.43
C SER A 732 34.97 -10.05 67.90
N GLU A 733 34.40 -9.07 67.20
CA GLU A 733 34.64 -8.84 65.78
C GLU A 733 35.84 -7.89 65.63
N THR A 734 36.85 -8.32 64.89
CA THR A 734 37.97 -7.48 64.47
C THR A 734 37.49 -6.47 63.43
N ARG A 735 37.50 -5.18 63.78
CA ARG A 735 37.24 -4.10 62.82
C ARG A 735 38.54 -3.46 62.39
N GLU A 736 38.65 -3.17 61.10
CA GLU A 736 39.72 -2.34 60.58
C GLU A 736 39.65 -0.94 61.20
N THR A 737 40.78 -0.45 61.69
CA THR A 737 40.95 0.88 62.29
C THR A 737 42.25 1.51 61.81
N LEU A 738 42.54 2.72 62.26
CA LEU A 738 43.83 3.39 62.05
C LEU A 738 44.15 4.23 63.28
N GLU A 739 44.40 3.57 64.42
CA GLU A 739 44.71 4.24 65.69
C GLU A 739 46.21 4.51 65.82
N ILE A 740 46.58 5.68 66.34
CA ILE A 740 47.98 6.10 66.47
C ILE A 740 48.42 5.87 67.90
N LYS A 741 49.44 5.02 68.07
CA LYS A 741 50.10 4.77 69.36
C LYS A 741 51.53 5.25 69.31
N ILE A 742 52.00 5.84 70.41
CA ILE A 742 53.37 6.31 70.53
C ILE A 742 53.99 5.62 71.73
N ALA A 743 55.16 5.02 71.52
CA ALA A 743 56.00 4.42 72.54
C ALA A 743 57.17 5.35 72.82
N ASP A 744 57.42 5.58 74.10
CA ASP A 744 58.60 6.26 74.63
C ASP A 744 59.17 5.53 75.85
N GLU A 745 60.10 6.15 76.56
CA GLU A 745 60.73 5.61 77.78
C GLU A 745 59.73 5.28 78.91
N LEU A 746 58.53 5.88 78.89
CA LEU A 746 57.47 5.68 79.88
C LEU A 746 56.43 4.62 79.43
N GLY A 747 56.59 4.06 78.23
CA GLY A 747 55.73 3.02 77.66
C GLY A 747 54.88 3.49 76.47
N THR A 748 53.93 2.66 76.04
CA THR A 748 53.05 2.99 74.90
C THR A 748 51.78 3.69 75.38
N ARG A 749 51.51 4.88 74.84
CA ARG A 749 50.41 5.76 75.24
C ARG A 749 49.70 6.34 74.01
N GLU A 750 48.47 6.80 74.22
CA GLU A 750 47.71 7.53 73.19
C GLU A 750 48.36 8.89 72.88
N TYR A 751 48.25 9.33 71.62
CA TYR A 751 48.77 10.62 71.15
C TYR A 751 48.32 11.82 72.00
N SER A 752 47.10 11.78 72.55
CA SER A 752 46.50 12.86 73.36
C SER A 752 47.27 13.18 74.66
N LEU A 753 48.16 12.29 75.13
CA LEU A 753 48.84 12.40 76.41
C LEU A 753 50.25 13.03 76.34
N TYR A 754 50.73 13.38 75.14
CA TYR A 754 52.08 13.91 74.93
C TYR A 754 52.14 15.45 75.03
N SER A 755 53.30 15.98 75.43
CA SER A 755 53.51 17.44 75.56
C SER A 755 53.49 18.16 74.21
N GLY A 756 53.26 19.48 74.20
CA GLY A 756 53.18 20.25 72.95
C GLY A 756 54.42 20.19 72.07
N GLY A 757 55.61 19.98 72.65
CA GLY A 757 56.87 19.80 71.91
C GLY A 757 57.00 18.41 71.28
N GLU A 758 56.63 17.35 72.00
CA GLU A 758 56.67 15.95 71.57
C GLU A 758 55.58 15.65 70.53
N ALA A 759 54.36 16.10 70.79
CA ALA A 759 53.24 16.00 69.86
C ALA A 759 53.57 16.64 68.51
N PHE A 760 54.26 17.79 68.52
CA PHE A 760 54.72 18.43 67.30
C PHE A 760 55.70 17.57 66.49
N ARG A 761 56.67 16.91 67.13
CA ARG A 761 57.63 16.01 66.43
C ARG A 761 56.93 14.81 65.81
N VAL A 762 55.95 14.22 66.51
CA VAL A 762 55.15 13.10 65.98
C VAL A 762 54.29 13.56 64.79
N ASN A 763 53.61 14.69 64.93
CA ASN A 763 52.83 15.28 63.85
C ASN A 763 53.68 15.60 62.61
N PHE A 764 54.86 16.17 62.83
CA PHE A 764 55.81 16.47 61.77
C PHE A 764 56.25 15.19 61.04
N ALA A 765 56.66 14.16 61.79
CA ALA A 765 57.07 12.87 61.25
C ALA A 765 55.98 12.20 60.40
N ILE A 766 54.75 12.14 60.90
CA ILE A 766 53.60 11.55 60.17
C ILE A 766 53.32 12.34 58.89
N ARG A 767 53.29 13.66 58.97
CA ARG A 767 52.97 14.51 57.81
C ARG A 767 54.02 14.42 56.72
N VAL A 768 55.29 14.39 57.09
CA VAL A 768 56.37 14.19 56.11
C VAL A 768 56.25 12.80 55.49
N ALA A 769 55.96 11.76 56.27
CA ALA A 769 55.76 10.41 55.73
C ALA A 769 54.58 10.34 54.74
N LEU A 770 53.44 10.96 55.08
CA LEU A 770 52.28 11.08 54.18
C LEU A 770 52.61 11.91 52.93
N SER A 771 53.38 12.98 53.08
CA SER A 771 53.82 13.83 51.96
C SER A 771 54.78 13.10 51.02
N LYS A 772 55.67 12.26 51.56
CA LYS A 772 56.55 11.38 50.77
C LYS A 772 55.74 10.34 50.00
N LEU A 773 54.75 9.73 50.64
CA LEU A 773 53.84 8.77 49.99
C LEU A 773 53.08 9.43 48.83
N LEU A 774 52.58 10.66 49.03
CA LEU A 774 51.97 11.46 47.97
C LEU A 774 52.94 11.79 46.84
N ALA A 775 54.15 12.25 47.18
CA ALA A 775 55.17 12.67 46.20
C ALA A 775 55.64 11.51 45.30
N ARG A 776 55.65 10.27 45.81
CA ARG A 776 56.03 9.05 45.08
C ARG A 776 54.93 8.48 44.18
N ARG A 777 53.69 8.95 44.33
CA ARG A 777 52.55 8.45 43.55
C ARG A 777 52.65 8.89 42.09
N ALA A 778 52.48 7.95 41.17
CA ALA A 778 52.31 8.28 39.75
C ALA A 778 51.01 9.10 39.56
N GLY A 779 51.15 10.38 39.20
CA GLY A 779 50.04 11.26 38.83
C GLY A 779 49.77 12.47 39.75
N ALA A 780 50.09 12.38 41.05
CA ALA A 780 49.85 13.47 42.02
C ALA A 780 51.19 14.05 42.51
N GLN A 781 51.90 14.77 41.64
CA GLN A 781 53.26 15.22 41.94
C GLN A 781 53.30 16.46 42.84
N LEU A 782 52.75 16.44 44.05
CA LEU A 782 53.08 17.50 44.99
C LEU A 782 54.49 17.28 45.53
N GLN A 783 55.44 18.05 44.99
CA GLN A 783 56.86 17.98 45.35
C GLN A 783 57.28 19.19 46.19
N THR A 784 56.31 19.85 46.83
CA THR A 784 56.55 21.02 47.67
C THR A 784 56.07 20.73 49.08
N LEU A 785 56.97 20.89 50.05
CA LEU A 785 56.67 20.84 51.48
C LEU A 785 56.69 22.26 52.04
N VAL A 786 55.65 22.63 52.77
CA VAL A 786 55.55 23.94 53.42
C VAL A 786 55.38 23.76 54.92
N ILE A 787 56.26 24.39 55.69
CA ILE A 787 56.32 24.29 57.15
C ILE A 787 56.09 25.69 57.72
N ASP A 788 54.86 26.01 58.13
CA ASP A 788 54.46 27.32 58.65
C ASP A 788 54.42 27.34 60.18
N GLU A 789 55.54 27.74 60.79
CA GLU A 789 55.76 27.86 62.24
C GLU A 789 55.45 26.60 63.10
N GLY A 790 56.18 26.44 64.19
CA GLY A 790 56.13 25.22 65.01
C GLY A 790 57.38 25.00 65.86
N PHE A 791 58.45 25.74 65.53
CA PHE A 791 59.70 25.82 66.29
C PHE A 791 59.56 26.53 67.65
N GLY A 792 58.46 27.28 67.88
CA GLY A 792 58.27 28.10 69.08
C GLY A 792 57.97 27.31 70.35
N THR A 793 57.42 26.09 70.23
CA THR A 793 57.20 25.17 71.36
C THR A 793 58.41 24.27 71.64
N GLN A 794 59.46 24.38 70.83
CA GLN A 794 60.70 23.61 70.98
C GLN A 794 61.73 24.42 71.78
N ASP A 795 62.48 23.69 72.60
CA ASP A 795 63.73 24.15 73.21
C ASP A 795 64.84 24.30 72.15
N VAL A 796 65.97 24.91 72.53
CA VAL A 796 67.10 25.17 71.62
C VAL A 796 67.57 23.87 70.93
N GLN A 797 67.75 22.81 71.71
CA GLN A 797 68.15 21.49 71.20
C GLN A 797 67.10 20.89 70.25
N GLY A 798 65.81 21.09 70.53
CA GLY A 798 64.72 20.64 69.67
C GLY A 798 64.66 21.38 68.34
N ARG A 799 65.00 22.68 68.32
CA ARG A 799 65.05 23.47 67.07
C ARG A 799 66.18 23.01 66.17
N GLU A 800 67.39 22.81 66.71
CA GLU A 800 68.54 22.30 65.96
C GLU A 800 68.24 20.96 65.29
N ARG A 801 67.70 20.00 66.07
CA ARG A 801 67.32 18.68 65.55
C ARG A 801 66.22 18.73 64.50
N LEU A 802 65.31 19.70 64.58
CA LEU A 802 64.27 19.87 63.58
C LEU A 802 64.84 20.43 62.27
N VAL A 803 65.79 21.36 62.34
CA VAL A 803 66.54 21.83 61.15
C VAL A 803 67.30 20.69 60.51
N GLU A 804 68.01 19.88 61.30
CA GLU A 804 68.70 18.69 60.81
C GLU A 804 67.73 17.72 60.12
N ALA A 805 66.56 17.47 60.71
CA ALA A 805 65.53 16.63 60.13
C ALA A 805 64.97 17.18 58.81
N ILE A 806 64.78 18.50 58.70
CA ILE A 806 64.35 19.18 57.46
C ILE A 806 65.42 19.05 56.38
N ASN A 807 66.69 19.31 56.71
CA ASN A 807 67.80 19.13 55.76
C ASN A 807 67.95 17.67 55.34
N ALA A 808 67.64 16.72 56.23
CA ALA A 808 67.66 15.29 55.92
C ALA A 808 66.58 14.85 54.91
N ILE A 809 65.50 15.60 54.76
CA ILE A 809 64.39 15.29 53.83
C ILE A 809 64.35 16.21 52.62
N GLN A 810 65.31 17.13 52.48
CA GLN A 810 65.28 18.12 51.42
C GLN A 810 65.28 17.48 50.03
N ASP A 811 65.96 16.35 49.84
CA ASP A 811 66.03 15.65 48.55
C ASP A 811 64.75 14.86 48.22
N ASP A 812 63.88 14.62 49.21
CA ASP A 812 62.58 13.98 48.98
C ASP A 812 61.56 14.94 48.34
N PHE A 813 61.83 16.25 48.35
CA PHE A 813 60.97 17.29 47.81
C PHE A 813 61.72 18.16 46.80
N ALA A 814 61.05 18.61 45.74
CA ALA A 814 61.63 19.59 44.83
C ALA A 814 61.64 21.01 45.40
N ARG A 815 60.84 21.27 46.45
CA ARG A 815 60.92 22.51 47.22
C ARG A 815 60.49 22.35 48.68
N VAL A 816 61.24 22.93 49.60
CA VAL A 816 60.89 23.06 51.02
C VAL A 816 60.85 24.54 51.41
N LEU A 817 59.71 24.99 51.92
CA LEU A 817 59.52 26.36 52.42
C LEU A 817 59.29 26.32 53.93
N VAL A 818 60.20 26.93 54.70
CA VAL A 818 60.12 27.00 56.16
C VAL A 818 59.77 28.43 56.56
N ILE A 819 58.66 28.65 57.25
CA ILE A 819 58.27 29.96 57.77
C ILE A 819 58.60 30.03 59.25
N THR A 820 59.37 31.04 59.63
CA THR A 820 59.74 31.27 61.02
C THR A 820 59.92 32.76 61.30
N HIS A 821 59.61 33.17 62.53
CA HIS A 821 59.94 34.49 63.07
C HIS A 821 61.17 34.45 63.99
N ILE A 822 61.75 33.28 64.21
CA ILE A 822 62.92 33.08 65.07
C ILE A 822 64.15 33.48 64.28
N ASP A 823 64.84 34.53 64.75
CA ASP A 823 66.03 35.07 64.09
C ASP A 823 67.16 34.03 63.99
N GLU A 824 67.34 33.20 65.03
CA GLU A 824 68.35 32.13 65.10
C GLU A 824 68.23 31.09 63.98
N LEU A 825 67.03 30.93 63.40
CA LEU A 825 66.77 29.93 62.34
C LEU A 825 66.93 30.48 60.93
N LYS A 826 67.13 31.79 60.77
CA LYS A 826 67.23 32.43 59.45
C LYS A 826 68.50 32.03 58.71
N ASP A 827 69.60 31.87 59.45
CA ASP A 827 70.92 31.53 58.91
C ASP A 827 71.12 30.01 58.72
N ALA A 828 70.14 29.21 59.14
CA ALA A 828 70.21 27.75 59.10
C ALA A 828 69.79 27.15 57.73
N PHE A 829 69.31 27.99 56.80
CA PHE A 829 68.82 27.58 55.48
C PHE A 829 69.53 28.33 54.34
N PRO A 830 69.73 27.72 53.17
CA PRO A 830 70.60 28.25 52.12
C PRO A 830 70.04 29.46 51.35
N ALA A 831 68.73 29.68 51.38
CA ALA A 831 68.08 30.84 50.76
C ALA A 831 67.09 31.47 51.74
N ARG A 832 66.97 32.80 51.72
CA ARG A 832 66.05 33.53 52.59
C ARG A 832 65.06 34.32 51.75
N ILE A 833 63.78 34.22 52.09
CA ILE A 833 62.74 35.08 51.54
C ILE A 833 62.36 36.06 52.65
N GLU A 834 62.74 37.31 52.53
CA GLU A 834 62.53 38.31 53.55
C GLU A 834 61.29 39.15 53.26
N VAL A 835 60.40 39.23 54.25
CA VAL A 835 59.18 40.04 54.20
C VAL A 835 59.34 41.23 55.12
N THR A 836 59.44 42.42 54.53
CA THR A 836 59.55 43.70 55.24
C THR A 836 58.26 44.49 55.15
N ARG A 837 57.89 45.15 56.24
CA ARG A 837 56.71 46.03 56.27
C ARG A 837 57.13 47.44 55.88
N THR A 838 56.53 47.99 54.83
CA THR A 838 56.74 49.39 54.41
C THR A 838 55.45 50.21 54.60
N PRO A 839 55.53 51.56 54.59
CA PRO A 839 54.33 52.41 54.62
C PRO A 839 53.36 52.17 53.45
N GLN A 840 53.86 51.66 52.32
CA GLN A 840 53.10 51.37 51.11
C GLN A 840 52.56 49.92 51.07
N GLY A 841 52.77 49.14 52.12
CA GLY A 841 52.42 47.71 52.19
C GLY A 841 53.63 46.84 52.44
N SER A 842 53.43 45.53 52.56
CA SER A 842 54.53 44.58 52.71
C SER A 842 55.28 44.41 51.39
N ALA A 843 56.61 44.30 51.46
CA ALA A 843 57.50 43.96 50.36
C ALA A 843 58.13 42.59 50.61
N VAL A 844 58.48 41.89 49.54
CA VAL A 844 59.13 40.57 49.59
C VAL A 844 60.36 40.59 48.69
N GLU A 845 61.47 40.07 49.21
CA GLU A 845 62.75 39.95 48.50
C GLU A 845 63.37 38.57 48.77
N VAL A 846 64.10 38.04 47.79
CA VAL A 846 64.90 36.82 47.96
C VAL A 846 66.34 37.27 48.21
N VAL A 847 66.89 36.89 49.37
CA VAL A 847 68.22 37.23 49.88
C VAL A 847 69.12 36.00 49.84
#